data_AF-A0A7Y1XRN3-F1
#
_entry.id   AF-A0A7Y1XRN3-F1
#
_cell.length_a   1.000
_cell.length_b   1.000
_cell.length_c   1.000
_cell.angle_alpha   90.00
_cell.angle_beta   90.00
_cell.angle_gamma   90.00
#
_symmetry.space_group_name_H-M   'P 1'
#
loop_
_entity.id
_entity.type
_entity.pdbx_description
1 polymer ?
#
loop_
_entity_poly.entity_id
_entity_poly.type
_entity_poly.pdbx_seq_one_letter_code
_entity_poly.pdbx_strand_id
1 'polypeptide(L)'
;MITRPGMDPMSGRIDTSAPGATASIEVYGLEPGDGYQIDMTAQATDEQTNCRGATDFTVTVGQATEIMVILNCKSPARFGAVRVNGKFNICAELTKMVVSPLQTSVGNTIDLFAAGEDAEGDEIAFSWAAEGGVVNANTAPEATFTCVDVGEGSVTVTVSDDDFDYCTSSWTVPVTCVGDPAGVATVTAAHFAPQIPTAENTAVAIYVNGAEVTQLGTIEYGDTTGRVELPAPGVYDIGVGLPGAEGPLVELMDVELNDGNDIAAVAYRTNEELPVALFACNLSTNGLEEGSGRVYVSHGANDAALDPVDIILTDEGACPPPLLDDLEFGETRVEGGLDLPTAIYSLGFDLAPGDCTAEVLFTAPVTPAVTTVLVAVDEDPGAGLSPQVWALVDAETVLDLIQPLIECNQDADCDQGQICVANECLVDPEVFCDTGVCTEDSVARADCVETFLACIAGNSNDEGCFASALLECSVEVEYARDFEDPPIVQQDPDTLANDGWVVFANVFNPDGSYDRGYGGPAPNAGAPDGGQGFCGIDIGQGGPTQGGQQLVIFSDYNNPDQGNGSRIEANTYRERAITLDDVGRTVTFSFDVKRGNINDPEDESCIITPNPPCDSTAFAFIKTLDPGDEFTTTNFVMEDTTEVPDLWGRLSL
;
A
#
# COMPACT_ATOMS: atom_id res chain seq x y z
N MET A 1 -128.04 11.18 -9.41
CA MET A 1 -129.03 10.19 -8.91
C MET A 1 -129.95 10.92 -7.96
N ILE A 2 -131.27 10.78 -8.11
CA ILE A 2 -132.28 11.31 -7.18
C ILE A 2 -132.88 10.12 -6.43
N THR A 3 -132.95 10.21 -5.12
CA THR A 3 -133.47 9.16 -4.25
C THR A 3 -134.44 9.72 -3.21
N ARG A 4 -135.37 8.88 -2.75
CA ARG A 4 -136.22 9.11 -1.58
C ARG A 4 -136.58 7.75 -0.97
N PRO A 5 -136.68 7.60 0.36
CA PRO A 5 -137.09 6.33 0.97
C PRO A 5 -138.44 5.85 0.41
N GLY A 6 -138.48 4.63 -0.13
CA GLY A 6 -139.67 4.04 -0.74
C GLY A 6 -139.88 4.35 -2.24
N MET A 7 -138.98 5.10 -2.86
CA MET A 7 -138.95 5.36 -4.30
C MET A 7 -137.75 4.66 -4.96
N ASP A 8 -137.96 4.05 -6.12
CA ASP A 8 -136.86 3.51 -6.93
C ASP A 8 -135.91 4.65 -7.36
N PRO A 9 -134.58 4.52 -7.14
CA PRO A 9 -133.62 5.56 -7.50
C PRO A 9 -133.68 5.94 -8.98
N MET A 10 -133.71 7.23 -9.27
CA MET A 10 -133.57 7.73 -10.64
C MET A 10 -132.12 8.13 -10.91
N SER A 11 -131.53 7.60 -11.97
CA SER A 11 -130.16 7.94 -12.38
C SER A 11 -130.05 8.16 -13.88
N GLY A 12 -129.15 9.05 -14.29
CA GLY A 12 -128.83 9.34 -15.68
C GLY A 12 -127.47 10.02 -15.79
N ARG A 13 -126.97 10.18 -17.02
CA ARG A 13 -125.77 10.98 -17.31
C ARG A 13 -126.19 12.32 -17.90
N ILE A 14 -125.53 13.38 -17.46
CA ILE A 14 -125.64 14.71 -18.06
C ILE A 14 -124.35 14.92 -18.85
N ASP A 15 -124.44 15.11 -20.15
CA ASP A 15 -123.28 15.43 -20.97
C ASP A 15 -122.99 16.93 -20.86
N THR A 16 -121.86 17.26 -20.24
CA THR A 16 -121.38 18.64 -20.10
C THR A 16 -120.08 18.87 -20.89
N SER A 17 -119.81 18.06 -21.92
CA SER A 17 -118.58 18.15 -22.72
C SER A 17 -118.47 19.41 -23.59
N ALA A 18 -119.59 20.07 -23.91
CA ALA A 18 -119.61 21.29 -24.70
C ALA A 18 -119.18 22.54 -23.88
N PRO A 19 -118.35 23.44 -24.43
CA PRO A 19 -117.96 24.68 -23.75
C PRO A 19 -119.18 25.54 -23.39
N GLY A 20 -119.30 25.90 -22.11
CA GLY A 20 -120.42 26.70 -21.59
C GLY A 20 -121.65 25.89 -21.16
N ALA A 21 -121.66 24.56 -21.31
CA ALA A 21 -122.70 23.71 -20.75
C ALA A 21 -122.62 23.70 -19.20
N THR A 22 -123.78 23.74 -18.54
CA THR A 22 -123.90 23.59 -17.09
C THR A 22 -124.54 22.25 -16.76
N ALA A 23 -124.14 21.64 -15.64
CA ALA A 23 -124.76 20.40 -15.17
C ALA A 23 -126.13 20.72 -14.56
N SER A 24 -127.18 20.74 -15.38
CA SER A 24 -128.56 21.01 -14.97
C SER A 24 -129.50 19.89 -15.42
N ILE A 25 -130.53 19.65 -14.61
CA ILE A 25 -131.60 18.68 -14.91
C ILE A 25 -132.90 19.21 -14.33
N GLU A 26 -133.97 19.07 -15.10
CA GLU A 26 -135.33 19.38 -14.68
C GLU A 26 -136.18 18.11 -14.79
N VAL A 27 -136.87 17.74 -13.71
CA VAL A 27 -137.62 16.48 -13.63
C VAL A 27 -139.06 16.78 -13.19
N TYR A 28 -140.03 16.43 -14.05
CA TYR A 28 -141.45 16.55 -13.77
C TYR A 28 -142.04 15.23 -13.29
N GLY A 29 -143.12 15.28 -12.51
CA GLY A 29 -143.88 14.10 -12.07
C GLY A 29 -143.38 13.45 -10.77
N LEU A 30 -142.57 14.14 -9.99
CA LEU A 30 -142.22 13.72 -8.63
C LEU A 30 -143.42 13.91 -7.68
N GLU A 31 -143.71 12.90 -6.86
CA GLU A 31 -144.74 13.02 -5.82
C GLU A 31 -144.33 14.05 -4.76
N PRO A 32 -145.27 14.80 -4.18
CA PRO A 32 -144.94 15.76 -3.14
C PRO A 32 -144.39 15.10 -1.87
N GLY A 33 -143.49 15.81 -1.18
CA GLY A 33 -143.01 15.49 0.17
C GLY A 33 -141.51 15.68 0.36
N ASP A 34 -141.08 15.45 1.60
CA ASP A 34 -139.70 15.64 2.07
C ASP A 34 -138.83 14.38 1.89
N GLY A 35 -137.52 14.55 2.07
CA GLY A 35 -136.54 13.47 2.10
C GLY A 35 -136.05 13.04 0.72
N TYR A 36 -136.18 13.91 -0.30
CA TYR A 36 -135.48 13.72 -1.55
C TYR A 36 -134.02 14.13 -1.39
N GLN A 37 -133.12 13.34 -1.99
CA GLN A 37 -131.71 13.66 -2.10
C GLN A 37 -131.26 13.55 -3.55
N ILE A 38 -130.51 14.54 -4.04
CA ILE A 38 -129.78 14.44 -5.30
C ILE A 38 -128.28 14.27 -5.00
N ASP A 39 -127.68 13.23 -5.58
CA ASP A 39 -126.23 12.99 -5.61
C ASP A 39 -125.73 13.15 -7.05
N MET A 40 -124.67 13.93 -7.24
CA MET A 40 -124.00 14.14 -8.52
C MET A 40 -122.53 13.77 -8.41
N THR A 41 -122.07 12.94 -9.35
CA THR A 41 -120.67 12.56 -9.53
C THR A 41 -120.21 12.97 -10.92
N ALA A 42 -119.02 13.56 -11.03
CA ALA A 42 -118.39 13.89 -12.30
C ALA A 42 -116.92 13.46 -12.29
N GLN A 43 -116.42 13.04 -13.45
CA GLN A 43 -115.01 12.73 -13.69
C GLN A 43 -114.55 13.57 -14.88
N ALA A 44 -113.41 14.23 -14.74
CA ALA A 44 -112.81 14.98 -15.84
C ALA A 44 -112.33 14.03 -16.95
N THR A 45 -112.16 14.54 -18.17
CA THR A 45 -111.67 13.76 -19.33
C THR A 45 -110.26 13.19 -19.15
N ASP A 46 -109.51 13.68 -18.17
CA ASP A 46 -108.19 13.16 -17.79
C ASP A 46 -108.25 11.90 -16.91
N GLU A 47 -109.46 11.44 -16.55
CA GLU A 47 -109.78 10.34 -15.62
C GLU A 47 -109.17 10.47 -14.21
N GLN A 48 -108.50 11.58 -13.92
CA GLN A 48 -107.70 11.79 -12.71
C GLN A 48 -108.34 12.76 -11.73
N THR A 49 -109.14 13.71 -12.22
CA THR A 49 -109.91 14.61 -11.36
C THR A 49 -111.33 14.07 -11.17
N ASN A 50 -111.68 13.75 -9.93
CA ASN A 50 -113.02 13.27 -9.56
C ASN A 50 -113.73 14.30 -8.67
N CYS A 51 -115.01 14.56 -8.96
CA CYS A 51 -115.86 15.50 -8.25
C CYS A 51 -117.14 14.82 -7.74
N ARG A 52 -117.58 15.15 -6.53
CA ARG A 52 -118.85 14.67 -5.98
C ARG A 52 -119.53 15.76 -5.15
N GLY A 53 -120.86 15.77 -5.17
CA GLY A 53 -121.69 16.64 -4.35
C GLY A 53 -123.10 16.07 -4.20
N ALA A 54 -123.73 16.29 -3.06
CA ALA A 54 -125.11 15.89 -2.81
C ALA A 54 -125.84 16.92 -1.96
N THR A 55 -127.14 17.07 -2.16
CA THR A 55 -128.01 17.92 -1.32
C THR A 55 -129.41 17.34 -1.22
N ASP A 56 -130.09 17.64 -0.12
CA ASP A 56 -131.47 17.26 0.12
C ASP A 56 -132.43 18.36 -0.36
N PHE A 57 -133.66 17.99 -0.72
CA PHE A 57 -134.72 18.90 -1.11
C PHE A 57 -136.13 18.32 -0.85
N THR A 58 -137.14 19.18 -1.00
CA THR A 58 -138.56 18.84 -0.81
C THR A 58 -139.33 19.18 -2.08
N VAL A 59 -140.30 18.35 -2.45
CA VAL A 59 -141.19 18.60 -3.60
C VAL A 59 -142.55 19.08 -3.10
N THR A 60 -143.01 20.23 -3.58
CA THR A 60 -144.35 20.79 -3.28
C THR A 60 -145.20 20.80 -4.54
N VAL A 61 -146.49 20.44 -4.43
CA VAL A 61 -147.41 20.38 -5.58
C VAL A 61 -147.49 21.75 -6.28
N GLY A 62 -147.25 21.76 -7.59
CA GLY A 62 -147.40 22.94 -8.44
C GLY A 62 -146.30 23.99 -8.32
N GLN A 63 -145.20 23.71 -7.60
CA GLN A 63 -144.05 24.59 -7.50
C GLN A 63 -142.77 23.92 -8.03
N ALA A 64 -141.98 24.67 -8.80
CA ALA A 64 -140.61 24.27 -9.13
C ALA A 64 -139.68 24.63 -7.96
N THR A 65 -138.99 23.63 -7.40
CA THR A 65 -138.02 23.84 -6.32
C THR A 65 -136.63 23.97 -6.93
N GLU A 66 -136.02 25.15 -6.83
CA GLU A 66 -134.64 25.36 -7.27
C GLU A 66 -133.66 24.80 -6.23
N ILE A 67 -132.72 23.98 -6.70
CA ILE A 67 -131.70 23.33 -5.87
C ILE A 67 -130.33 23.56 -6.47
N MET A 68 -129.35 23.84 -5.61
CA MET A 68 -127.95 24.02 -6.01
C MET A 68 -127.11 22.89 -5.42
N VAL A 69 -126.44 22.12 -6.28
CA VAL A 69 -125.50 21.08 -5.88
C VAL A 69 -124.08 21.60 -6.11
N ILE A 70 -123.30 21.74 -5.04
CA ILE A 70 -121.89 22.11 -5.13
C ILE A 70 -121.05 20.84 -5.27
N LEU A 71 -120.32 20.70 -6.38
CA LEU A 71 -119.39 19.60 -6.61
C LEU A 71 -118.00 19.96 -6.07
N ASN A 72 -117.50 19.19 -5.10
CA ASN A 72 -116.13 19.33 -4.60
C ASN A 72 -115.20 18.40 -5.40
N CYS A 73 -114.18 18.96 -6.05
CA CYS A 73 -113.25 18.24 -6.92
C CYS A 73 -111.89 18.01 -6.27
N LYS A 74 -111.31 16.81 -6.45
CA LYS A 74 -109.95 16.48 -5.98
C LYS A 74 -109.00 16.26 -7.16
N SER A 75 -107.94 17.06 -7.25
CA SER A 75 -106.87 16.91 -8.24
C SER A 75 -105.83 15.83 -7.84
N PRO A 76 -105.08 15.23 -8.79
CA PRO A 76 -104.02 14.27 -8.48
C PRO A 76 -102.84 14.93 -7.74
N ALA A 77 -102.13 14.15 -6.92
CA ALA A 77 -100.92 14.61 -6.22
C ALA A 77 -99.80 14.94 -7.22
N ARG A 78 -99.16 16.11 -7.08
CA ARG A 78 -98.19 16.66 -8.06
C ARG A 78 -96.72 16.67 -7.63
N PHE A 79 -96.39 16.33 -6.38
CA PHE A 79 -95.01 16.41 -5.88
C PHE A 79 -94.66 15.27 -4.92
N GLY A 80 -93.40 14.82 -4.94
CA GLY A 80 -92.80 13.85 -4.00
C GLY A 80 -91.95 14.52 -2.92
N ALA A 81 -91.41 13.73 -1.99
CA ALA A 81 -90.50 14.18 -0.93
C ALA A 81 -89.23 13.30 -0.89
N VAL A 82 -88.08 13.90 -0.53
CA VAL A 82 -86.81 13.20 -0.30
C VAL A 82 -86.49 13.24 1.20
N ARG A 83 -86.02 12.11 1.74
CA ARG A 83 -85.43 12.01 3.08
C ARG A 83 -83.94 11.73 2.91
N VAL A 84 -83.10 12.61 3.43
CA VAL A 84 -81.64 12.46 3.46
C VAL A 84 -81.22 12.02 4.86
N ASN A 85 -80.46 10.93 4.95
CA ASN A 85 -79.72 10.55 6.16
C ASN A 85 -78.24 10.73 5.85
N GLY A 86 -77.53 11.56 6.60
CA GLY A 86 -76.08 11.71 6.52
C GLY A 86 -75.38 10.98 7.67
N LYS A 87 -74.09 10.64 7.47
CA LYS A 87 -73.14 10.26 8.53
C LYS A 87 -72.03 11.31 8.58
N PHE A 88 -71.37 11.44 9.73
CA PHE A 88 -70.17 12.26 9.88
C PHE A 88 -68.93 11.39 9.70
N ASN A 89 -67.87 11.99 9.14
CA ASN A 89 -66.53 11.44 9.00
C ASN A 89 -65.59 12.38 9.77
N ILE A 90 -64.76 11.89 10.68
CA ILE A 90 -63.61 12.64 11.23
C ILE A 90 -62.41 12.25 10.37
N CYS A 91 -61.64 13.24 9.96
CA CYS A 91 -60.52 13.03 9.04
C CYS A 91 -59.34 12.33 9.74
N ALA A 92 -58.57 11.55 8.98
CA ALA A 92 -57.25 11.07 9.41
C ALA A 92 -56.27 12.24 9.68
N GLU A 93 -55.42 12.09 10.71
CA GLU A 93 -54.42 13.07 11.12
C GLU A 93 -53.00 12.46 11.12
N LEU A 94 -52.01 13.22 10.62
CA LEU A 94 -50.59 12.86 10.78
C LEU A 94 -50.16 12.97 12.25
N THR A 95 -49.56 11.91 12.76
CA THR A 95 -49.01 11.89 14.13
C THR A 95 -47.48 11.89 14.14
N LYS A 96 -46.83 11.44 13.06
CA LYS A 96 -45.37 11.41 12.96
C LYS A 96 -44.88 11.51 11.51
N MET A 97 -43.78 12.23 11.32
CA MET A 97 -42.97 12.22 10.11
C MET A 97 -41.50 12.20 10.51
N VAL A 98 -40.69 11.36 9.86
CA VAL A 98 -39.24 11.28 10.03
C VAL A 98 -38.61 11.36 8.65
N VAL A 99 -37.60 12.22 8.54
CA VAL A 99 -36.77 12.40 7.35
C VAL A 99 -35.32 12.34 7.83
N SER A 100 -34.57 11.35 7.37
CA SER A 100 -33.20 11.14 7.83
C SER A 100 -32.31 10.48 6.77
N PRO A 101 -31.13 11.04 6.47
CA PRO A 101 -30.63 12.34 6.93
C PRO A 101 -31.41 13.53 6.31
N LEU A 102 -31.21 14.76 6.80
CA LEU A 102 -31.78 15.97 6.16
C LEU A 102 -30.94 16.48 4.98
N GLN A 103 -29.75 15.90 4.75
CA GLN A 103 -28.85 16.25 3.67
C GLN A 103 -28.16 15.00 3.13
N THR A 104 -28.04 14.88 1.80
CA THR A 104 -27.27 13.82 1.13
C THR A 104 -26.75 14.29 -0.23
N SER A 105 -25.83 13.56 -0.86
CA SER A 105 -25.33 13.88 -2.20
C SER A 105 -26.35 13.51 -3.28
N VAL A 106 -26.30 14.18 -4.44
CA VAL A 106 -27.03 13.77 -5.65
C VAL A 106 -26.77 12.28 -5.95
N GLY A 107 -27.82 11.53 -6.27
CA GLY A 107 -27.77 10.08 -6.50
C GLY A 107 -27.95 9.21 -5.25
N ASN A 108 -27.74 9.75 -4.05
CA ASN A 108 -27.95 9.04 -2.78
C ASN A 108 -29.36 9.24 -2.22
N THR A 109 -29.73 8.43 -1.22
CA THR A 109 -31.09 8.36 -0.68
C THR A 109 -31.22 8.93 0.73
N ILE A 110 -32.41 9.43 1.04
CA ILE A 110 -32.91 9.83 2.36
C ILE A 110 -34.07 8.91 2.74
N ASP A 111 -34.06 8.37 3.95
CA ASP A 111 -35.15 7.52 4.46
C ASP A 111 -36.32 8.37 4.96
N LEU A 112 -37.53 7.97 4.58
CA LEU A 112 -38.78 8.64 4.91
C LEU A 112 -39.70 7.67 5.68
N PHE A 113 -40.29 8.16 6.77
CA PHE A 113 -41.31 7.45 7.52
C PHE A 113 -42.43 8.38 7.94
N ALA A 114 -43.68 7.94 7.81
CA ALA A 114 -44.85 8.63 8.32
C ALA A 114 -45.80 7.69 9.06
N ALA A 115 -46.51 8.24 10.04
CA ALA A 115 -47.61 7.59 10.73
C ALA A 115 -48.78 8.56 10.87
N GLY A 116 -50.00 8.03 10.73
CA GLY A 116 -51.25 8.75 10.95
C GLY A 116 -52.20 7.94 11.82
N GLU A 117 -53.20 8.61 12.38
CA GLU A 117 -54.30 8.02 13.13
C GLU A 117 -55.64 8.51 12.58
N ASP A 118 -56.64 7.63 12.61
CA ASP A 118 -58.03 7.96 12.30
C ASP A 118 -58.91 7.56 13.49
N ALA A 119 -59.86 8.42 13.87
CA ALA A 119 -60.62 8.27 15.10
C ALA A 119 -61.75 7.21 14.98
N GLU A 120 -62.23 6.98 13.77
CA GLU A 120 -63.24 5.99 13.40
C GLU A 120 -62.62 4.62 13.10
N GLY A 121 -61.31 4.60 12.81
CA GLY A 121 -60.55 3.42 12.47
C GLY A 121 -60.63 3.05 10.98
N ASP A 122 -60.92 4.02 10.12
CA ASP A 122 -60.88 3.88 8.67
C ASP A 122 -59.43 3.75 8.16
N GLU A 123 -59.26 3.22 6.95
CA GLU A 123 -57.93 2.96 6.38
C GLU A 123 -57.27 4.27 5.92
N ILE A 124 -56.00 4.46 6.31
CA ILE A 124 -55.26 5.69 6.01
C ILE A 124 -54.41 5.49 4.75
N ALA A 125 -54.67 6.29 3.72
CA ALA A 125 -53.85 6.41 2.54
C ALA A 125 -52.70 7.42 2.74
N PHE A 126 -51.53 7.12 2.18
CA PHE A 126 -50.35 7.99 2.20
C PHE A 126 -50.03 8.49 0.80
N SER A 127 -49.55 9.72 0.70
CA SER A 127 -49.03 10.30 -0.54
C SER A 127 -47.81 11.16 -0.25
N TRP A 128 -46.67 10.81 -0.86
CA TRP A 128 -45.44 11.56 -0.77
C TRP A 128 -45.18 12.34 -2.05
N ALA A 129 -44.80 13.61 -1.89
CA ALA A 129 -44.34 14.49 -2.95
C ALA A 129 -43.01 15.12 -2.55
N ALA A 130 -42.15 15.43 -3.52
CA ALA A 130 -40.87 16.09 -3.24
C ALA A 130 -40.44 17.05 -4.35
N GLU A 131 -39.58 17.99 -3.97
CA GLU A 131 -38.88 18.93 -4.86
C GLU A 131 -37.37 18.67 -4.75
N GLY A 132 -36.63 18.75 -5.87
CA GLY A 132 -35.17 18.49 -5.92
C GLY A 132 -34.78 17.00 -6.02
N GLY A 133 -35.74 16.08 -6.08
CA GLY A 133 -35.50 14.65 -6.19
C GLY A 133 -36.76 13.82 -6.45
N VAL A 134 -36.64 12.50 -6.32
CA VAL A 134 -37.71 11.53 -6.60
C VAL A 134 -37.99 10.67 -5.37
N VAL A 135 -39.27 10.44 -5.05
CA VAL A 135 -39.67 9.53 -3.96
C VAL A 135 -40.02 8.15 -4.51
N ASN A 136 -39.33 7.12 -4.02
CA ASN A 136 -39.68 5.72 -4.26
C ASN A 136 -40.65 5.24 -3.17
N ALA A 137 -41.62 4.39 -3.56
CA ALA A 137 -42.72 3.93 -2.70
C ALA A 137 -43.61 5.08 -2.15
N ASN A 138 -43.96 6.03 -3.01
CA ASN A 138 -44.66 7.27 -2.67
C ASN A 138 -46.10 7.13 -2.12
N THR A 139 -46.63 5.91 -1.97
CA THR A 139 -47.93 5.64 -1.34
C THR A 139 -47.85 4.77 -0.08
N ALA A 140 -46.64 4.46 0.38
CA ALA A 140 -46.39 3.65 1.58
C ALA A 140 -46.04 4.55 2.79
N PRO A 141 -46.24 4.06 4.03
CA PRO A 141 -45.79 4.76 5.24
C PRO A 141 -44.26 4.86 5.34
N GLU A 142 -43.53 3.92 4.72
CA GLU A 142 -42.08 3.93 4.56
C GLU A 142 -41.72 4.18 3.09
N ALA A 143 -40.87 5.16 2.82
CA ALA A 143 -40.46 5.57 1.48
C ALA A 143 -38.99 6.04 1.48
N THR A 144 -38.42 6.27 0.31
CA THR A 144 -37.06 6.85 0.18
C THR A 144 -37.06 7.99 -0.82
N PHE A 145 -36.37 9.08 -0.52
CA PHE A 145 -36.15 10.20 -1.44
C PHE A 145 -34.74 10.13 -2.03
N THR A 146 -34.60 10.10 -3.35
CA THR A 146 -33.32 10.15 -4.06
C THR A 146 -33.06 11.57 -4.56
N CYS A 147 -31.94 12.17 -4.15
CA CYS A 147 -31.53 13.50 -4.62
C CYS A 147 -31.20 13.47 -6.12
N VAL A 148 -31.73 14.42 -6.90
CA VAL A 148 -31.48 14.52 -8.35
C VAL A 148 -30.74 15.81 -8.71
N ASP A 149 -31.09 16.93 -8.11
CA ASP A 149 -30.49 18.23 -8.39
C ASP A 149 -29.81 18.79 -7.14
N VAL A 150 -28.62 19.41 -7.30
CA VAL A 150 -27.95 20.12 -6.20
C VAL A 150 -28.77 21.34 -5.81
N GLY A 151 -29.07 21.49 -4.52
CA GLY A 151 -29.78 22.63 -3.97
C GLY A 151 -30.67 22.30 -2.77
N GLU A 152 -31.45 23.28 -2.35
CA GLU A 152 -32.51 23.07 -1.37
C GLU A 152 -33.73 22.43 -2.05
N GLY A 153 -34.28 21.40 -1.42
CA GLY A 153 -35.49 20.70 -1.80
C GLY A 153 -36.43 20.54 -0.62
N SER A 154 -37.54 19.83 -0.83
CA SER A 154 -38.47 19.52 0.26
C SER A 154 -39.15 18.19 0.03
N VAL A 155 -39.54 17.54 1.12
CA VAL A 155 -40.38 16.34 1.11
C VAL A 155 -41.67 16.63 1.86
N THR A 156 -42.80 16.34 1.23
CA THR A 156 -44.14 16.51 1.79
C THR A 156 -44.84 15.17 1.86
N VAL A 157 -45.37 14.81 3.03
CA VAL A 157 -46.31 13.69 3.18
C VAL A 157 -47.70 14.23 3.40
N THR A 158 -48.70 13.59 2.77
CA THR A 158 -50.12 13.83 2.97
C THR A 158 -50.81 12.52 3.31
N VAL A 159 -51.70 12.54 4.30
CA VAL A 159 -52.58 11.41 4.63
C VAL A 159 -54.04 11.77 4.46
N SER A 160 -54.86 10.78 4.14
CA SER A 160 -56.32 10.88 3.99
C SER A 160 -56.97 9.51 4.23
N ASP A 161 -58.20 9.51 4.72
CA ASP A 161 -59.09 8.36 4.88
C ASP A 161 -60.23 8.33 3.84
N ASP A 162 -60.24 9.29 2.91
CA ASP A 162 -61.35 9.54 1.97
C ASP A 162 -60.89 9.75 0.51
N ASP A 163 -59.87 9.00 0.08
CA ASP A 163 -59.27 9.10 -1.27
C ASP A 163 -58.78 10.53 -1.63
N PHE A 164 -58.41 11.32 -0.62
CA PHE A 164 -57.93 12.71 -0.72
C PHE A 164 -58.99 13.71 -1.25
N ASP A 165 -60.29 13.39 -1.14
CA ASP A 165 -61.37 14.23 -1.69
C ASP A 165 -61.75 15.42 -0.78
N TYR A 166 -61.92 15.19 0.53
CA TYR A 166 -62.42 16.22 1.46
C TYR A 166 -61.52 16.42 2.69
N CYS A 167 -60.78 15.40 3.11
CA CYS A 167 -60.04 15.36 4.37
C CYS A 167 -58.56 15.02 4.13
N THR A 168 -57.66 16.00 4.29
CA THR A 168 -56.21 15.76 4.18
C THR A 168 -55.44 16.41 5.32
N SER A 169 -54.37 15.75 5.76
CA SER A 169 -53.39 16.29 6.70
C SER A 169 -51.98 16.15 6.10
N SER A 170 -51.22 17.24 6.04
CA SER A 170 -49.91 17.25 5.38
C SER A 170 -48.83 17.99 6.16
N TRP A 171 -47.62 17.44 6.14
CA TRP A 171 -46.40 18.05 6.70
C TRP A 171 -45.29 18.09 5.65
N THR A 172 -44.48 19.15 5.68
CA THR A 172 -43.36 19.37 4.77
C THR A 172 -42.07 19.57 5.57
N VAL A 173 -41.00 18.89 5.16
CA VAL A 173 -39.66 18.99 5.74
C VAL A 173 -38.66 19.38 4.66
N PRO A 174 -37.82 20.40 4.87
CA PRO A 174 -36.76 20.75 3.92
C PRO A 174 -35.66 19.69 3.91
N VAL A 175 -35.09 19.45 2.74
CA VAL A 175 -33.92 18.58 2.53
C VAL A 175 -32.89 19.30 1.69
N THR A 176 -31.61 18.99 1.87
CA THR A 176 -30.52 19.59 1.09
C THR A 176 -29.81 18.51 0.26
N CYS A 177 -29.85 18.67 -1.05
CA CYS A 177 -29.06 17.85 -1.96
C CYS A 177 -27.75 18.58 -2.24
N VAL A 178 -26.63 18.03 -1.79
CA VAL A 178 -25.31 18.58 -2.10
C VAL A 178 -24.75 17.89 -3.35
N GLY A 179 -23.86 18.56 -4.07
CA GLY A 179 -22.95 17.81 -4.95
C GLY A 179 -22.11 16.89 -4.07
N ASP A 180 -21.64 15.77 -4.62
CA ASP A 180 -20.53 15.09 -3.95
C ASP A 180 -19.43 16.14 -3.69
N PRO A 181 -18.74 16.09 -2.53
CA PRO A 181 -17.53 16.88 -2.37
C PRO A 181 -16.68 16.56 -3.60
N ALA A 182 -16.23 17.62 -4.32
CA ALA A 182 -15.33 17.41 -5.44
C ALA A 182 -14.22 16.50 -4.93
N GLY A 183 -14.10 15.34 -5.57
CA GLY A 183 -12.97 14.46 -5.35
C GLY A 183 -11.68 15.24 -5.64
N VAL A 184 -10.57 14.73 -5.16
CA VAL A 184 -9.27 15.32 -5.46
C VAL A 184 -8.46 14.27 -6.18
N ALA A 185 -7.90 14.66 -7.33
CA ALA A 185 -6.83 13.94 -7.98
C ALA A 185 -5.52 14.71 -7.76
N THR A 186 -4.40 14.00 -7.67
CA THR A 186 -3.08 14.60 -7.64
C THR A 186 -2.43 14.44 -9.00
N VAL A 187 -1.79 15.52 -9.48
CA VAL A 187 -1.00 15.52 -10.71
C VAL A 187 0.39 16.02 -10.38
N THR A 188 1.40 15.28 -10.82
CA THR A 188 2.80 15.62 -10.71
C THR A 188 3.36 15.81 -12.10
N ALA A 189 3.89 16.99 -12.42
CA ALA A 189 4.61 17.21 -13.67
C ALA A 189 6.12 17.07 -13.42
N ALA A 190 6.83 16.34 -14.28
CA ALA A 190 8.28 16.19 -14.23
C ALA A 190 8.92 16.55 -15.57
N HIS A 191 10.04 17.27 -15.52
CA HIS A 191 10.75 17.75 -16.70
C HIS A 191 12.08 17.02 -16.91
N PHE A 192 12.07 16.02 -17.78
CA PHE A 192 13.25 15.24 -18.18
C PHE A 192 13.58 15.43 -19.67
N ALA A 193 13.33 16.62 -20.22
CA ALA A 193 13.66 16.94 -21.60
C ALA A 193 14.86 17.91 -21.63
N PRO A 194 16.09 17.43 -21.90
CA PRO A 194 17.29 18.23 -21.79
C PRO A 194 17.32 19.31 -22.86
N GLN A 195 18.01 20.41 -22.57
CA GLN A 195 18.20 21.54 -23.49
C GLN A 195 16.89 22.20 -23.93
N ILE A 196 15.79 22.02 -23.19
CA ILE A 196 14.50 22.64 -23.45
C ILE A 196 14.21 23.69 -22.39
N PRO A 197 13.92 24.94 -22.77
CA PRO A 197 13.86 25.44 -24.15
C PRO A 197 15.21 25.66 -24.82
N THR A 198 16.29 25.83 -24.05
CA THR A 198 17.67 25.89 -24.58
C THR A 198 18.65 25.19 -23.63
N ALA A 199 19.86 24.87 -24.10
CA ALA A 199 20.92 24.31 -23.27
C ALA A 199 21.40 25.23 -22.13
N GLU A 200 21.18 26.55 -22.24
CA GLU A 200 21.61 27.53 -21.22
C GLU A 200 20.51 27.86 -20.21
N ASN A 201 19.26 27.46 -20.48
CA ASN A 201 18.11 27.73 -19.62
C ASN A 201 17.00 26.71 -19.89
N THR A 202 16.78 25.83 -18.92
CA THR A 202 15.81 24.74 -19.00
C THR A 202 14.47 25.03 -18.34
N ALA A 203 14.27 26.26 -17.85
CA ALA A 203 13.07 26.61 -17.11
C ALA A 203 11.82 26.53 -17.99
N VAL A 204 10.88 25.67 -17.63
CA VAL A 204 9.55 25.55 -18.25
C VAL A 204 8.45 25.82 -17.24
N ALA A 205 7.31 26.30 -17.73
CA ALA A 205 6.10 26.50 -16.95
C ALA A 205 5.06 25.41 -17.28
N ILE A 206 4.24 25.08 -16.29
CA ILE A 206 3.13 24.14 -16.44
C ILE A 206 1.87 24.89 -16.87
N TYR A 207 1.15 24.31 -17.84
CA TYR A 207 -0.11 24.80 -18.35
C TYR A 207 -1.20 23.79 -18.02
N VAL A 208 -2.36 24.28 -17.58
CA VAL A 208 -3.57 23.47 -17.39
C VAL A 208 -4.68 24.12 -18.20
N ASN A 209 -5.31 23.35 -19.09
CA ASN A 209 -6.34 23.80 -20.02
C ASN A 209 -5.87 25.01 -20.85
N GLY A 210 -4.63 24.94 -21.37
CA GLY A 210 -3.99 25.99 -22.14
C GLY A 210 -3.56 27.26 -21.37
N ALA A 211 -3.75 27.33 -20.05
CA ALA A 211 -3.38 28.48 -19.23
C ALA A 211 -2.21 28.18 -18.29
N GLU A 212 -1.23 29.09 -18.22
CA GLU A 212 -0.07 28.94 -17.34
C GLU A 212 -0.48 28.94 -15.85
N VAL A 213 -0.01 27.94 -15.10
CA VAL A 213 -0.20 27.82 -13.66
C VAL A 213 0.92 28.55 -12.92
N THR A 214 0.90 29.88 -13.01
CA THR A 214 1.94 30.76 -12.42
C THR A 214 2.24 30.54 -10.93
N GLN A 215 1.32 29.92 -10.18
CA GLN A 215 1.50 29.58 -8.77
C GLN A 215 2.53 28.46 -8.53
N LEU A 216 2.74 27.58 -9.51
CA LEU A 216 3.73 26.50 -9.44
C LEU A 216 5.15 27.01 -9.78
N GLY A 217 5.28 28.23 -10.28
CA GLY A 217 6.55 28.75 -10.78
C GLY A 217 7.00 27.99 -12.03
N THR A 218 8.32 27.89 -12.20
CA THR A 218 8.96 27.15 -13.28
C THR A 218 9.67 25.93 -12.72
N ILE A 219 9.73 24.85 -13.51
CA ILE A 219 10.54 23.66 -13.21
C ILE A 219 11.73 23.63 -14.18
N GLU A 220 12.91 23.28 -13.67
CA GLU A 220 14.11 23.08 -14.48
C GLU A 220 14.19 21.64 -14.99
N TYR A 221 15.16 21.36 -15.87
CA TYR A 221 15.50 19.99 -16.23
C TYR A 221 15.96 19.20 -14.99
N GLY A 222 15.40 18.02 -14.78
CA GLY A 222 15.63 17.21 -13.59
C GLY A 222 14.76 17.60 -12.38
N ASP A 223 13.77 18.50 -12.55
CA ASP A 223 12.85 18.90 -11.49
C ASP A 223 11.41 18.41 -11.71
N THR A 224 10.62 18.50 -10.63
CA THR A 224 9.19 18.21 -10.62
C THR A 224 8.41 19.28 -9.87
N THR A 225 7.10 19.40 -10.16
CA THR A 225 6.17 20.22 -9.38
C THR A 225 5.85 19.65 -7.99
N GLY A 226 6.14 18.37 -7.76
CA GLY A 226 5.48 17.58 -6.72
C GLY A 226 3.98 17.43 -6.99
N ARG A 227 3.24 16.86 -6.04
CA ARG A 227 1.80 16.61 -6.17
C ARG A 227 1.00 17.91 -6.11
N VAL A 228 0.30 18.20 -7.20
CA VAL A 228 -0.65 19.32 -7.33
C VAL A 228 -2.07 18.76 -7.29
N GLU A 229 -2.88 19.26 -6.36
CA GLU A 229 -4.28 18.86 -6.24
C GLU A 229 -5.15 19.52 -7.33
N LEU A 230 -5.87 18.71 -8.09
CA LEU A 230 -6.87 19.13 -9.07
C LEU A 230 -8.24 18.57 -8.70
N PRO A 231 -9.33 19.33 -8.93
CA PRO A 231 -10.69 18.82 -8.73
C PRO A 231 -10.98 17.57 -9.57
N ALA A 232 -11.74 16.64 -9.01
CA ALA A 232 -12.18 15.42 -9.68
C ALA A 232 -13.67 15.12 -9.38
N PRO A 233 -14.39 14.40 -10.26
CA PRO A 233 -13.94 13.99 -11.59
C PRO A 233 -13.85 15.20 -12.55
N GLY A 234 -12.91 15.16 -13.49
CA GLY A 234 -12.70 16.22 -14.48
C GLY A 234 -11.84 15.76 -15.65
N VAL A 235 -11.88 16.52 -16.74
CA VAL A 235 -11.03 16.30 -17.92
C VAL A 235 -10.14 17.51 -18.08
N TYR A 236 -8.84 17.29 -18.17
CA TYR A 236 -7.83 18.34 -18.16
C TYR A 236 -6.86 18.20 -19.32
N ASP A 237 -6.51 19.31 -19.95
CA ASP A 237 -5.34 19.37 -20.81
C ASP A 237 -4.13 19.77 -19.95
N ILE A 238 -3.05 18.99 -19.98
CA ILE A 238 -1.85 19.24 -19.17
C ILE A 238 -0.69 19.50 -20.14
N GLY A 239 -0.10 20.68 -20.05
CA GLY A 239 0.97 21.10 -20.96
C GLY A 239 2.21 21.61 -20.26
N VAL A 240 3.31 21.62 -21.01
CA VAL A 240 4.61 22.17 -20.62
C VAL A 240 5.01 23.19 -21.67
N GLY A 241 5.43 24.39 -21.26
CA GLY A 241 5.79 25.44 -22.20
C GLY A 241 6.68 26.52 -21.63
N LEU A 242 6.94 27.56 -22.44
CA LEU A 242 7.74 28.70 -22.00
C LEU A 242 6.97 29.52 -20.94
N PRO A 243 7.64 30.03 -19.89
CA PRO A 243 7.03 30.96 -18.95
C PRO A 243 6.54 32.25 -19.65
N GLY A 244 5.29 32.65 -19.42
CA GLY A 244 4.67 33.84 -19.97
C GLY A 244 4.22 33.74 -21.44
N ALA A 245 4.19 32.54 -22.02
CA ALA A 245 3.71 32.33 -23.39
C ALA A 245 2.17 32.30 -23.47
N GLU A 246 1.62 32.39 -24.68
CA GLU A 246 0.17 32.32 -24.91
C GLU A 246 -0.39 30.88 -24.82
N GLY A 247 0.45 29.86 -24.63
CA GLY A 247 0.08 28.46 -24.50
C GLY A 247 1.29 27.53 -24.36
N PRO A 248 1.07 26.22 -24.12
CA PRO A 248 2.13 25.24 -23.95
C PRO A 248 2.91 24.96 -25.25
N LEU A 249 4.13 24.44 -25.11
CA LEU A 249 4.93 23.92 -26.22
C LEU A 249 4.47 22.50 -26.60
N VAL A 250 4.13 21.69 -25.60
CA VAL A 250 3.56 20.34 -25.73
C VAL A 250 2.42 20.17 -24.73
N GLU A 251 1.36 19.46 -25.11
CA GLU A 251 0.19 19.26 -24.28
C GLU A 251 -0.37 17.84 -24.45
N LEU A 252 -0.71 17.21 -23.33
CA LEU A 252 -1.55 16.03 -23.25
C LEU A 252 -3.00 16.50 -23.19
N MET A 253 -3.79 16.12 -24.20
CA MET A 253 -5.20 16.49 -24.24
C MET A 253 -6.07 15.43 -23.56
N ASP A 254 -7.20 15.89 -23.02
CA ASP A 254 -8.28 15.04 -22.51
C ASP A 254 -7.84 14.05 -21.39
N VAL A 255 -6.97 14.47 -20.47
CA VAL A 255 -6.57 13.65 -19.31
C VAL A 255 -7.75 13.54 -18.33
N GLU A 256 -8.37 12.36 -18.30
CA GLU A 256 -9.47 12.05 -17.37
C GLU A 256 -8.93 11.82 -15.95
N LEU A 257 -9.34 12.68 -15.01
CA LEU A 257 -9.04 12.56 -13.59
C LEU A 257 -10.29 12.13 -12.83
N ASN A 258 -10.22 10.98 -12.16
CA ASN A 258 -11.23 10.51 -11.21
C ASN A 258 -10.76 10.74 -9.78
N ASP A 259 -11.70 10.70 -8.82
CA ASP A 259 -11.39 10.85 -7.40
C ASP A 259 -10.32 9.85 -6.95
N GLY A 260 -9.29 10.34 -6.24
CA GLY A 260 -8.17 9.56 -5.76
C GLY A 260 -7.17 9.12 -6.83
N ASN A 261 -7.25 9.61 -8.07
CA ASN A 261 -6.19 9.40 -9.07
C ASN A 261 -4.91 10.13 -8.64
N ASP A 262 -3.76 9.48 -8.81
CA ASP A 262 -2.43 10.08 -8.66
C ASP A 262 -1.70 9.91 -10.00
N ILE A 263 -1.49 10.99 -10.73
CA ILE A 263 -0.98 10.97 -12.11
C ILE A 263 0.39 11.64 -12.16
N ALA A 264 1.38 11.01 -12.82
CA ALA A 264 2.59 11.69 -13.25
C ALA A 264 2.53 12.00 -14.74
N ALA A 265 2.69 13.27 -15.10
CA ALA A 265 2.88 13.74 -16.47
C ALA A 265 4.36 14.07 -16.69
N VAL A 266 5.04 13.30 -17.54
CA VAL A 266 6.50 13.36 -17.69
C VAL A 266 6.87 13.81 -19.09
N ALA A 267 7.58 14.93 -19.16
CA ALA A 267 8.10 15.52 -20.38
C ALA A 267 9.50 14.99 -20.68
N TYR A 268 9.73 14.47 -21.89
CA TYR A 268 11.02 13.95 -22.34
C TYR A 268 11.29 14.32 -23.79
N ARG A 269 12.55 14.27 -24.23
CA ARG A 269 12.94 14.70 -25.58
C ARG A 269 12.73 13.59 -26.61
N THR A 270 12.24 13.93 -27.80
CA THR A 270 12.04 12.96 -28.89
C THR A 270 12.57 13.38 -30.27
N ASN A 271 13.38 14.45 -30.42
CA ASN A 271 14.36 14.63 -31.51
C ASN A 271 15.21 15.94 -31.39
N GLU A 272 15.96 16.28 -32.46
CA GLU A 272 16.86 17.45 -32.60
C GLU A 272 16.14 18.80 -32.71
N GLU A 273 14.95 18.87 -33.31
CA GLU A 273 14.10 20.07 -33.28
C GLU A 273 13.21 20.00 -32.02
N LEU A 274 12.49 21.06 -31.68
CA LEU A 274 11.64 21.12 -30.48
C LEU A 274 10.37 20.24 -30.62
N PRO A 275 10.42 18.90 -30.62
CA PRO A 275 9.44 18.17 -29.82
C PRO A 275 9.99 17.56 -28.54
N VAL A 276 9.40 18.05 -27.46
CA VAL A 276 9.21 17.32 -26.22
C VAL A 276 8.00 16.42 -26.42
N ALA A 277 8.10 15.15 -26.08
CA ALA A 277 6.94 14.29 -25.88
C ALA A 277 6.50 14.36 -24.42
N LEU A 278 5.22 14.15 -24.19
CA LEU A 278 4.61 14.14 -22.87
C LEU A 278 3.79 12.86 -22.76
N PHE A 279 3.96 12.12 -21.67
CA PHE A 279 3.12 10.96 -21.35
C PHE A 279 2.60 11.09 -19.92
N ALA A 280 1.43 10.51 -19.66
CA ALA A 280 0.84 10.45 -18.33
C ALA A 280 0.70 9.01 -17.88
N CYS A 281 1.07 8.72 -16.64
CA CYS A 281 0.89 7.41 -16.01
C CYS A 281 0.17 7.55 -14.68
N ASN A 282 -0.67 6.57 -14.35
CA ASN A 282 -1.37 6.54 -13.07
C ASN A 282 -0.49 5.80 -12.04
N LEU A 283 -0.03 6.53 -11.03
CA LEU A 283 0.83 6.06 -9.95
C LEU A 283 0.10 5.22 -8.90
N SER A 284 -1.19 4.94 -9.10
CA SER A 284 -1.98 4.10 -8.20
C SER A 284 -1.36 2.71 -8.05
N THR A 285 -1.18 2.32 -6.80
CA THR A 285 -0.67 1.00 -6.40
C THR A 285 -1.80 -0.04 -6.25
N ASN A 286 -3.02 0.31 -6.66
CA ASN A 286 -4.17 -0.59 -6.63
C ASN A 286 -3.91 -1.81 -7.53
N GLY A 287 -4.08 -3.00 -6.95
CA GLY A 287 -3.91 -4.26 -7.67
C GLY A 287 -2.49 -4.83 -7.64
N LEU A 288 -1.53 -4.16 -6.97
CA LEU A 288 -0.21 -4.74 -6.71
C LEU A 288 -0.26 -5.80 -5.62
N GLU A 289 0.59 -6.82 -5.74
CA GLU A 289 0.83 -7.80 -4.68
C GLU A 289 1.52 -7.12 -3.47
N GLU A 290 1.29 -7.65 -2.27
CA GLU A 290 1.91 -7.12 -1.06
C GLU A 290 3.44 -7.23 -1.14
N GLY A 291 4.13 -6.11 -0.94
CA GLY A 291 5.59 -6.04 -1.05
C GLY A 291 6.10 -5.81 -2.47
N SER A 292 5.24 -5.49 -3.44
CA SER A 292 5.65 -5.11 -4.81
C SER A 292 5.47 -3.61 -5.08
N GLY A 293 6.24 -3.10 -6.02
CA GLY A 293 6.11 -1.76 -6.60
C GLY A 293 5.91 -1.85 -8.12
N ARG A 294 5.55 -0.73 -8.75
CA ARG A 294 5.34 -0.64 -10.21
C ARG A 294 6.38 0.26 -10.85
N VAL A 295 6.96 -0.18 -11.96
CA VAL A 295 7.93 0.59 -12.72
C VAL A 295 7.38 0.91 -14.11
N TYR A 296 7.38 2.18 -14.48
CA TYR A 296 7.06 2.66 -15.82
C TYR A 296 8.36 3.02 -16.54
N VAL A 297 8.50 2.60 -17.79
CA VAL A 297 9.73 2.83 -18.57
C VAL A 297 9.40 3.56 -19.86
N SER A 298 10.19 4.59 -20.17
CA SER A 298 10.12 5.37 -21.40
C SER A 298 11.51 5.51 -22.02
N HIS A 299 11.57 5.41 -23.34
CA HIS A 299 12.79 5.58 -24.11
C HIS A 299 12.83 6.93 -24.81
N GLY A 300 13.60 7.88 -24.27
CA GLY A 300 13.83 9.21 -24.83
C GLY A 300 15.23 9.44 -25.40
N ALA A 301 16.13 8.45 -25.35
CA ALA A 301 17.47 8.56 -25.94
C ALA A 301 17.39 8.51 -27.48
N ASN A 302 17.58 9.64 -28.15
CA ASN A 302 17.52 9.76 -29.61
C ASN A 302 18.89 9.41 -30.24
N ASP A 303 19.37 8.20 -30.03
CA ASP A 303 20.61 7.70 -30.63
C ASP A 303 20.33 6.37 -31.32
N ALA A 304 20.71 6.27 -32.59
CA ALA A 304 20.58 5.04 -33.37
C ALA A 304 21.49 3.91 -32.84
N ALA A 305 22.50 4.24 -32.04
CA ALA A 305 23.30 3.27 -31.31
C ALA A 305 22.60 2.76 -30.05
N LEU A 306 21.52 3.42 -29.60
CA LEU A 306 20.71 3.05 -28.43
C LEU A 306 19.26 2.67 -28.81
N ASP A 307 18.98 2.33 -30.07
CA ASP A 307 17.59 2.10 -30.53
C ASP A 307 17.50 0.86 -31.46
N PRO A 308 16.73 -0.19 -31.10
CA PRO A 308 16.01 -0.39 -29.83
C PRO A 308 16.93 -0.89 -28.70
N VAL A 309 16.44 -0.86 -27.45
CA VAL A 309 17.10 -1.45 -26.27
C VAL A 309 16.21 -2.46 -25.57
N ASP A 310 16.84 -3.46 -24.97
CA ASP A 310 16.22 -4.36 -24.00
C ASP A 310 16.46 -3.84 -22.58
N ILE A 311 15.46 -4.00 -21.71
CA ILE A 311 15.63 -3.75 -20.26
C ILE A 311 15.97 -5.08 -19.58
N ILE A 312 17.18 -5.22 -19.07
CA ILE A 312 17.64 -6.45 -18.43
C ILE A 312 17.97 -6.25 -16.93
N LEU A 313 18.02 -7.36 -16.19
CA LEU A 313 18.56 -7.43 -14.83
C LEU A 313 19.99 -7.94 -14.87
N THR A 314 20.92 -7.25 -14.20
CA THR A 314 22.37 -7.56 -14.31
C THR A 314 22.98 -8.23 -13.08
N ASP A 315 22.25 -8.32 -11.96
CA ASP A 315 22.76 -8.84 -10.68
C ASP A 315 22.83 -10.38 -10.55
N GLU A 316 22.25 -11.16 -11.49
CA GLU A 316 22.02 -12.59 -11.25
C GLU A 316 23.09 -13.56 -11.80
N GLY A 317 24.14 -13.09 -12.50
CA GLY A 317 25.18 -13.98 -13.06
C GLY A 317 24.67 -15.05 -14.06
N ALA A 318 23.38 -15.05 -14.34
CA ALA A 318 22.67 -15.87 -15.31
C ALA A 318 21.85 -14.92 -16.19
N CYS A 319 21.88 -15.12 -17.51
CA CYS A 319 21.18 -14.31 -18.51
C CYS A 319 19.67 -14.51 -18.42
N PRO A 320 18.91 -13.67 -17.71
CA PRO A 320 17.46 -13.81 -17.69
C PRO A 320 16.91 -13.29 -19.03
N PRO A 321 15.71 -13.72 -19.46
CA PRO A 321 15.00 -13.03 -20.52
C PRO A 321 14.83 -11.54 -20.15
N PRO A 322 14.86 -10.62 -21.14
CA PRO A 322 14.67 -9.20 -20.87
C PRO A 322 13.31 -8.94 -20.21
N LEU A 323 13.27 -7.97 -19.29
CA LEU A 323 12.04 -7.50 -18.65
C LEU A 323 11.15 -6.78 -19.67
N LEU A 324 11.76 -6.02 -20.57
CA LEU A 324 11.14 -5.42 -21.75
C LEU A 324 12.07 -5.66 -22.93
N ASP A 325 11.49 -6.13 -24.03
CA ASP A 325 12.18 -6.55 -25.26
C ASP A 325 11.86 -5.55 -26.37
N ASP A 326 12.87 -5.18 -27.16
CA ASP A 326 12.80 -4.26 -28.30
C ASP A 326 12.09 -2.92 -27.95
N LEU A 327 12.52 -2.22 -26.90
CA LEU A 327 11.96 -0.90 -26.54
C LEU A 327 12.50 0.16 -27.53
N GLU A 328 11.65 0.59 -28.47
CA GLU A 328 12.02 1.55 -29.51
C GLU A 328 12.10 2.99 -28.97
N PHE A 329 12.90 3.83 -29.63
CA PHE A 329 12.92 5.26 -29.35
C PHE A 329 11.53 5.91 -29.45
N GLY A 330 11.18 6.69 -28.41
CA GLY A 330 9.88 7.32 -28.27
C GLY A 330 8.79 6.39 -27.72
N GLU A 331 9.08 5.09 -27.56
CA GLU A 331 8.15 4.16 -26.94
C GLU A 331 8.06 4.41 -25.43
N THR A 332 6.84 4.35 -24.91
CA THR A 332 6.58 4.42 -23.48
C THR A 332 5.63 3.30 -23.08
N ARG A 333 6.03 2.49 -22.10
CA ARG A 333 5.21 1.38 -21.58
C ARG A 333 4.42 1.82 -20.35
N VAL A 334 3.27 2.46 -20.59
CA VAL A 334 2.36 2.99 -19.55
C VAL A 334 1.28 1.99 -19.12
N GLU A 335 0.74 1.18 -20.04
CA GLU A 335 -0.29 0.20 -19.67
C GLU A 335 0.35 -1.03 -19.01
N GLY A 336 -0.09 -1.35 -17.79
CA GLY A 336 0.33 -2.55 -17.06
C GLY A 336 1.60 -2.38 -16.20
N GLY A 337 2.54 -1.51 -16.58
CA GLY A 337 3.82 -1.33 -15.87
C GLY A 337 4.60 -2.63 -15.68
N LEU A 338 5.78 -2.54 -15.07
CA LEU A 338 6.53 -3.69 -14.57
C LEU A 338 6.28 -3.82 -13.07
N ASP A 339 5.50 -4.82 -12.67
CA ASP A 339 5.24 -5.10 -11.26
C ASP A 339 6.38 -5.96 -10.71
N LEU A 340 7.22 -5.36 -9.87
CA LEU A 340 8.43 -5.98 -9.34
C LEU A 340 8.38 -6.07 -7.81
N PRO A 341 8.90 -7.14 -7.19
CA PRO A 341 9.13 -7.17 -5.75
C PRO A 341 9.95 -5.98 -5.24
N THR A 342 9.78 -5.63 -3.97
CA THR A 342 10.57 -4.59 -3.32
C THR A 342 12.04 -5.02 -3.28
N ALA A 343 12.88 -4.29 -3.99
CA ALA A 343 14.33 -4.46 -4.01
C ALA A 343 14.98 -3.22 -4.64
N ILE A 344 16.30 -3.16 -4.57
CA ILE A 344 17.10 -2.30 -5.43
C ILE A 344 17.57 -3.18 -6.59
N TYR A 345 17.20 -2.82 -7.81
CA TYR A 345 17.55 -3.58 -9.01
C TYR A 345 18.66 -2.88 -9.78
N SER A 346 19.74 -3.60 -10.10
CA SER A 346 20.64 -3.18 -11.18
C SER A 346 19.96 -3.53 -12.51
N LEU A 347 19.43 -2.50 -13.14
CA LEU A 347 18.86 -2.57 -14.48
C LEU A 347 19.88 -2.11 -15.50
N GLY A 348 19.67 -2.47 -16.75
CA GLY A 348 20.44 -1.86 -17.81
C GLY A 348 19.75 -1.90 -19.16
N PHE A 349 20.20 -1.00 -20.03
CA PHE A 349 19.89 -1.03 -21.46
C PHE A 349 20.90 -1.96 -22.14
N ASP A 350 20.37 -3.01 -22.76
CA ASP A 350 21.11 -4.00 -23.54
C ASP A 350 20.78 -3.82 -25.03
N LEU A 351 21.81 -3.63 -25.85
CA LEU A 351 21.73 -3.46 -27.31
C LEU A 351 21.98 -4.78 -28.06
N ALA A 352 22.49 -5.79 -27.37
CA ALA A 352 22.97 -7.04 -27.92
C ALA A 352 22.22 -8.21 -27.27
N PRO A 353 20.99 -8.51 -27.74
CA PRO A 353 20.13 -9.51 -27.12
C PRO A 353 20.86 -10.83 -26.86
N GLY A 354 21.02 -11.15 -25.58
CA GLY A 354 21.58 -12.43 -25.11
C GLY A 354 23.10 -12.49 -24.93
N ASP A 355 23.81 -11.37 -24.95
CA ASP A 355 25.21 -11.30 -24.47
C ASP A 355 25.33 -11.07 -22.94
N CYS A 356 24.21 -10.72 -22.31
CA CYS A 356 24.04 -10.60 -20.86
C CYS A 356 24.84 -9.45 -20.25
N THR A 357 25.25 -8.48 -21.08
CA THR A 357 26.00 -7.31 -20.67
C THR A 357 25.25 -6.06 -21.10
N ALA A 358 24.66 -5.35 -20.14
CA ALA A 358 24.08 -4.05 -20.44
C ALA A 358 25.18 -3.04 -20.79
N GLU A 359 25.02 -2.31 -21.89
CA GLU A 359 25.90 -1.21 -22.24
C GLU A 359 25.71 0.00 -21.33
N VAL A 360 24.50 0.14 -20.77
CA VAL A 360 24.17 1.22 -19.84
C VAL A 360 23.55 0.61 -18.60
N LEU A 361 24.22 0.75 -17.45
CA LEU A 361 23.74 0.27 -16.16
C LEU A 361 23.15 1.42 -15.34
N PHE A 362 22.06 1.14 -14.64
CA PHE A 362 21.46 2.06 -13.69
C PHE A 362 20.74 1.32 -12.58
N THR A 363 20.70 1.93 -11.40
CA THR A 363 20.07 1.33 -10.22
C THR A 363 18.68 1.90 -10.02
N ALA A 364 17.64 1.04 -10.05
CA ALA A 364 16.27 1.46 -9.82
C ALA A 364 15.75 0.93 -8.46
N PRO A 365 15.45 1.81 -7.48
CA PRO A 365 14.78 1.39 -6.27
C PRO A 365 13.31 1.07 -6.55
N VAL A 366 12.86 -0.10 -6.12
CA VAL A 366 11.46 -0.52 -6.09
C VAL A 366 11.08 -0.68 -4.62
N THR A 367 10.14 0.12 -4.13
CA THR A 367 9.69 0.08 -2.74
C THR A 367 8.18 -0.23 -2.67
N PRO A 368 7.68 -0.75 -1.53
CA PRO A 368 6.27 -1.08 -1.41
C PRO A 368 5.44 0.20 -1.55
N ALA A 369 4.40 0.16 -2.38
CA ALA A 369 3.52 1.30 -2.64
C ALA A 369 4.16 2.50 -3.34
N VAL A 370 5.32 2.34 -3.99
CA VAL A 370 5.96 3.39 -4.79
C VAL A 370 5.97 3.01 -6.26
N THR A 371 5.65 4.00 -7.09
CA THR A 371 5.79 3.92 -8.54
C THR A 371 7.06 4.64 -8.95
N THR A 372 7.90 3.99 -9.75
CA THR A 372 9.12 4.58 -10.32
C THR A 372 8.92 4.80 -11.81
N VAL A 373 9.08 6.03 -12.29
CA VAL A 373 9.09 6.33 -13.73
C VAL A 373 10.53 6.50 -14.19
N LEU A 374 11.02 5.58 -15.01
CA LEU A 374 12.34 5.59 -15.62
C LEU A 374 12.26 6.20 -17.02
N VAL A 375 13.08 7.21 -17.28
CA VAL A 375 13.18 7.83 -18.60
C VAL A 375 14.65 7.85 -19.03
N ALA A 376 14.97 7.08 -20.06
CA ALA A 376 16.25 7.20 -20.77
C ALA A 376 16.25 8.49 -21.57
N VAL A 377 17.32 9.27 -21.52
CA VAL A 377 17.45 10.55 -22.19
C VAL A 377 18.87 10.67 -22.72
N ASP A 378 19.06 11.10 -23.96
CA ASP A 378 20.39 11.38 -24.48
C ASP A 378 20.59 12.89 -24.71
N GLU A 379 21.66 13.43 -24.15
CA GLU A 379 22.03 14.85 -24.26
C GLU A 379 23.01 15.13 -25.42
N ASP A 380 23.68 14.11 -25.95
CA ASP A 380 24.70 14.27 -26.99
C ASP A 380 24.36 13.45 -28.24
N PRO A 381 23.83 14.07 -29.32
CA PRO A 381 23.61 13.39 -30.61
C PRO A 381 24.94 12.97 -31.31
N GLY A 382 26.08 13.08 -30.64
CA GLY A 382 27.38 12.56 -31.04
C GLY A 382 27.50 11.04 -30.90
N ALA A 383 28.62 10.46 -31.38
CA ALA A 383 28.81 9.01 -31.47
C ALA A 383 29.16 8.29 -30.14
N GLY A 384 28.79 8.85 -28.99
CA GLY A 384 29.14 8.34 -27.67
C GLY A 384 27.93 7.77 -26.94
N LEU A 385 28.02 6.53 -26.44
CA LEU A 385 26.98 5.90 -25.62
C LEU A 385 27.00 6.50 -24.20
N SER A 386 26.35 7.65 -24.00
CA SER A 386 26.26 8.28 -22.67
C SER A 386 24.87 8.86 -22.39
N PRO A 387 23.81 8.03 -22.43
CA PRO A 387 22.49 8.50 -22.07
C PRO A 387 22.44 8.78 -20.56
N GLN A 388 21.71 9.83 -20.19
CA GLN A 388 21.25 10.07 -18.83
C GLN A 388 19.97 9.29 -18.58
N VAL A 389 19.77 8.81 -17.36
CA VAL A 389 18.52 8.14 -16.98
C VAL A 389 17.96 8.83 -15.75
N TRP A 390 16.73 9.34 -15.86
CA TRP A 390 16.03 9.95 -14.74
C TRP A 390 15.03 8.97 -14.15
N ALA A 391 14.92 8.97 -12.83
CA ALA A 391 13.84 8.33 -12.10
C ALA A 391 12.99 9.36 -11.36
N LEU A 392 11.67 9.29 -11.53
CA LEU A 392 10.71 9.90 -10.61
C LEU A 392 10.19 8.81 -9.67
N VAL A 393 10.55 8.89 -8.39
CA VAL A 393 10.16 7.96 -7.33
C VAL A 393 9.09 8.60 -6.46
N ASP A 394 7.93 7.95 -6.35
CA ASP A 394 6.77 8.38 -5.55
C ASP A 394 6.27 9.81 -5.86
N ALA A 395 6.40 10.25 -7.11
CA ALA A 395 5.99 11.59 -7.55
C ALA A 395 6.69 12.76 -6.80
N GLU A 396 7.73 12.49 -6.02
CA GLU A 396 8.37 13.50 -5.15
C GLU A 396 9.89 13.52 -5.31
N THR A 397 10.51 12.35 -5.43
CA THR A 397 11.98 12.26 -5.49
C THR A 397 12.41 12.07 -6.93
N VAL A 398 13.09 13.07 -7.48
CA VAL A 398 13.81 12.91 -8.75
C VAL A 398 15.22 12.42 -8.46
N LEU A 399 15.64 11.35 -9.11
CA LEU A 399 16.99 10.81 -9.06
C LEU A 399 17.60 10.84 -10.46
N ASP A 400 18.79 11.41 -10.57
CA ASP A 400 19.68 11.15 -11.70
C ASP A 400 20.31 9.77 -11.45
N LEU A 401 19.92 8.79 -12.25
CA LEU A 401 20.40 7.42 -12.12
C LEU A 401 21.71 7.19 -12.86
N ILE A 402 22.14 8.15 -13.69
CA ILE A 402 23.42 8.10 -14.41
C ILE A 402 24.03 9.51 -14.39
N GLN A 403 24.63 9.92 -13.24
CA GLN A 403 25.92 10.65 -13.09
C GLN A 403 26.34 10.79 -11.60
N PRO A 404 27.64 10.76 -11.24
CA PRO A 404 28.70 9.81 -11.57
C PRO A 404 29.06 8.97 -10.32
N LEU A 405 28.71 7.69 -10.29
CA LEU A 405 29.22 6.75 -9.27
C LEU A 405 29.66 5.43 -9.92
N ILE A 406 30.05 5.49 -11.21
CA ILE A 406 30.73 4.40 -11.89
C ILE A 406 32.03 4.97 -12.46
N GLU A 407 33.05 5.03 -11.61
CA GLU A 407 34.43 5.32 -12.03
C GLU A 407 35.06 4.09 -12.74
N CYS A 408 34.55 2.89 -12.49
CA CYS A 408 35.11 1.65 -13.05
C CYS A 408 34.09 0.48 -13.04
N ASN A 409 34.34 -0.56 -13.85
CA ASN A 409 33.67 -1.87 -13.75
C ASN A 409 34.67 -3.03 -13.48
N GLN A 410 35.96 -2.75 -13.62
CA GLN A 410 37.07 -3.66 -13.35
C GLN A 410 38.30 -2.83 -12.96
N ASP A 411 39.27 -3.43 -12.27
CA ASP A 411 40.48 -2.71 -11.80
C ASP A 411 41.26 -2.03 -12.94
N ALA A 412 41.15 -2.54 -14.17
CA ALA A 412 41.84 -1.98 -15.34
C ALA A 412 41.28 -0.61 -15.78
N ASP A 413 40.12 -0.21 -15.27
CA ASP A 413 39.51 1.09 -15.57
C ASP A 413 40.03 2.20 -14.63
N CYS A 414 40.71 1.84 -13.54
CA CYS A 414 41.24 2.77 -12.55
C CYS A 414 42.71 3.17 -12.81
N ASP A 415 43.14 4.31 -12.24
CA ASP A 415 44.53 4.73 -12.34
C ASP A 415 45.46 3.76 -11.57
N GLN A 416 46.75 3.79 -11.91
CA GLN A 416 47.74 2.91 -11.30
C GLN A 416 47.79 3.07 -9.76
N GLY A 417 47.51 1.97 -9.03
CA GLY A 417 47.44 1.96 -7.57
C GLY A 417 46.03 2.16 -7.01
N GLN A 418 45.00 2.01 -7.86
CA GLN A 418 43.59 1.95 -7.49
C GLN A 418 42.98 0.61 -7.93
N ILE A 419 41.89 0.22 -7.26
CA ILE A 419 41.07 -0.95 -7.58
C ILE A 419 39.61 -0.53 -7.73
N CYS A 420 38.84 -1.34 -8.44
CA CYS A 420 37.43 -1.10 -8.62
C CYS A 420 36.60 -1.78 -7.53
N VAL A 421 35.94 -0.99 -6.69
CA VAL A 421 35.08 -1.50 -5.62
C VAL A 421 33.73 -0.80 -5.69
N ALA A 422 32.66 -1.58 -5.82
CA ALA A 422 31.29 -1.06 -5.93
C ALA A 422 31.14 0.06 -6.97
N ASN A 423 31.88 -0.07 -8.07
CA ASN A 423 31.96 0.87 -9.18
C ASN A 423 32.70 2.20 -8.89
N GLU A 424 33.44 2.32 -7.79
CA GLU A 424 34.33 3.46 -7.50
C GLU A 424 35.81 3.06 -7.57
N CYS A 425 36.67 3.96 -8.07
CA CYS A 425 38.12 3.76 -8.11
C CYS A 425 38.75 4.18 -6.79
N LEU A 426 38.84 3.21 -5.88
CA LEU A 426 39.43 3.43 -4.57
C LEU A 426 40.93 3.15 -4.60
N VAL A 427 41.70 3.81 -3.73
CA VAL A 427 43.12 3.47 -3.58
C VAL A 427 43.23 2.00 -3.18
N ASP A 428 44.08 1.28 -3.90
CA ASP A 428 44.33 -0.13 -3.66
C ASP A 428 44.83 -0.32 -2.21
N PRO A 429 44.10 -1.09 -1.37
CA PRO A 429 44.52 -1.36 -0.01
C PRO A 429 45.85 -2.09 0.07
N GLU A 430 46.24 -2.86 -0.96
CA GLU A 430 47.58 -3.44 -1.00
C GLU A 430 48.69 -2.38 -1.09
N VAL A 431 48.39 -1.17 -1.59
CA VAL A 431 49.37 -0.08 -1.73
C VAL A 431 49.59 0.69 -0.43
N PHE A 432 48.52 1.01 0.32
CA PHE A 432 48.66 1.80 1.56
C PHE A 432 48.81 0.94 2.82
N CYS A 433 48.30 -0.30 2.81
CA CYS A 433 48.57 -1.27 3.87
C CYS A 433 50.01 -1.79 3.81
N ASP A 434 50.82 -1.43 2.81
CA ASP A 434 52.26 -1.73 2.78
C ASP A 434 53.09 -0.72 3.61
N THR A 435 52.61 -0.35 4.80
CA THR A 435 53.26 0.64 5.68
C THR A 435 53.39 0.15 7.12
N GLY A 436 54.35 0.70 7.89
CA GLY A 436 54.50 0.37 9.30
C GLY A 436 54.84 -1.10 9.53
N VAL A 437 54.16 -1.75 10.49
CA VAL A 437 54.36 -3.18 10.77
C VAL A 437 53.84 -4.08 9.65
N CYS A 438 52.88 -3.60 8.86
CA CYS A 438 52.32 -4.34 7.73
C CYS A 438 53.30 -4.51 6.55
N THR A 439 54.41 -3.77 6.51
CA THR A 439 55.49 -3.97 5.52
C THR A 439 56.27 -5.27 5.77
N GLU A 440 56.42 -5.67 7.03
CA GLU A 440 57.20 -6.84 7.45
C GLU A 440 56.33 -8.01 7.89
N ASP A 441 55.06 -7.76 8.24
CA ASP A 441 54.09 -8.75 8.68
C ASP A 441 52.94 -8.87 7.66
N SER A 442 52.99 -9.95 6.87
CA SER A 442 51.99 -10.25 5.84
C SER A 442 50.60 -10.47 6.41
N VAL A 443 50.50 -10.83 7.69
CA VAL A 443 49.26 -11.06 8.41
C VAL A 443 48.66 -9.73 8.84
N ALA A 444 49.45 -8.83 9.44
CA ALA A 444 48.99 -7.48 9.77
C ALA A 444 48.55 -6.72 8.52
N ARG A 445 49.23 -6.95 7.39
CA ARG A 445 48.82 -6.40 6.09
C ARG A 445 47.47 -6.94 5.62
N ALA A 446 47.23 -8.25 5.76
CA ALA A 446 45.94 -8.85 5.42
C ALA A 446 44.81 -8.30 6.31
N ASP A 447 45.06 -8.17 7.61
CA ASP A 447 44.10 -7.61 8.58
C ASP A 447 43.78 -6.13 8.25
N CYS A 448 44.77 -5.34 7.81
CA CYS A 448 44.57 -3.97 7.31
C CYS A 448 43.68 -3.93 6.05
N VAL A 449 43.95 -4.80 5.08
CA VAL A 449 43.15 -4.89 3.83
C VAL A 449 41.71 -5.30 4.14
N GLU A 450 41.51 -6.33 4.97
CA GLU A 450 40.18 -6.82 5.34
C GLU A 450 39.39 -5.76 6.12
N THR A 451 40.03 -5.06 7.05
CA THR A 451 39.42 -3.98 7.83
C THR A 451 38.95 -2.83 6.94
N PHE A 452 39.75 -2.45 5.93
CA PHE A 452 39.37 -1.42 4.97
C PHE A 452 38.16 -1.83 4.14
N LEU A 453 38.19 -3.04 3.54
CA LEU A 453 37.10 -3.55 2.70
C LEU A 453 35.79 -3.72 3.49
N ALA A 454 35.87 -4.22 4.73
CA ALA A 454 34.71 -4.36 5.60
C ALA A 454 34.12 -3.01 6.03
N CYS A 455 34.96 -1.97 6.22
CA CYS A 455 34.53 -0.63 6.58
C CYS A 455 33.76 0.04 5.42
N ILE A 456 34.30 -0.03 4.20
CA ILE A 456 33.67 0.57 3.01
C ILE A 456 32.36 -0.12 2.63
N ALA A 457 32.26 -1.44 2.84
CA ALA A 457 31.00 -2.18 2.66
C ALA A 457 29.85 -1.69 3.57
N GLY A 458 30.15 -0.97 4.66
CA GLY A 458 29.17 -0.45 5.62
C GLY A 458 29.07 1.08 5.73
N ASN A 459 29.99 1.84 5.12
CA ASN A 459 30.07 3.30 5.23
C ASN A 459 30.89 3.91 4.08
N SER A 460 30.36 4.87 3.33
CA SER A 460 31.00 5.45 2.12
C SER A 460 32.03 6.57 2.40
N ASN A 461 32.64 6.60 3.59
CA ASN A 461 33.67 7.59 3.91
C ASN A 461 35.07 6.98 3.92
N ASP A 462 35.71 7.09 2.76
CA ASP A 462 37.08 6.67 2.48
C ASP A 462 38.07 7.12 3.55
N GLU A 463 38.16 8.42 3.87
CA GLU A 463 39.17 8.96 4.80
C GLU A 463 39.09 8.33 6.21
N GLY A 464 37.88 8.00 6.67
CA GLY A 464 37.66 7.34 7.96
C GLY A 464 38.04 5.87 7.94
N CYS A 465 37.76 5.17 6.84
CA CYS A 465 38.13 3.77 6.66
C CYS A 465 39.64 3.60 6.49
N PHE A 466 40.32 4.50 5.76
CA PHE A 466 41.80 4.54 5.69
C PHE A 466 42.42 4.66 7.08
N ALA A 467 41.95 5.62 7.90
CA ALA A 467 42.50 5.85 9.23
C ALA A 467 42.28 4.67 10.19
N SER A 468 41.16 3.96 10.04
CA SER A 468 40.82 2.79 10.85
C SER A 468 41.66 1.57 10.46
N ALA A 469 41.80 1.31 9.16
CA ALA A 469 42.63 0.21 8.65
C ALA A 469 44.12 0.39 8.97
N LEU A 470 44.64 1.62 8.86
CA LEU A 470 46.03 1.93 9.24
C LEU A 470 46.31 1.78 10.74
N LEU A 471 45.29 1.62 11.58
CA LEU A 471 45.48 1.32 12.99
C LEU A 471 46.09 -0.08 13.17
N GLU A 472 45.75 -1.03 12.31
CA GLU A 472 46.34 -2.37 12.25
C GLU A 472 47.82 -2.33 11.84
N CYS A 473 48.22 -1.30 11.10
CA CYS A 473 49.62 -1.04 10.76
C CYS A 473 50.35 -0.19 11.81
N SER A 474 49.68 0.16 12.92
CA SER A 474 50.21 0.96 14.03
C SER A 474 50.29 0.22 15.37
N VAL A 475 49.98 -1.09 15.39
CA VAL A 475 50.16 -1.95 16.56
C VAL A 475 51.64 -2.17 16.85
N GLU A 476 52.03 -2.08 18.12
CA GLU A 476 53.39 -2.45 18.55
C GLU A 476 53.47 -3.98 18.59
N VAL A 477 53.97 -4.58 17.50
CA VAL A 477 54.21 -6.02 17.41
C VAL A 477 55.44 -6.35 18.24
N GLU A 478 55.20 -6.90 19.43
CA GLU A 478 56.27 -7.36 20.33
C GLU A 478 57.08 -8.51 19.70
N TYR A 479 56.41 -9.38 18.94
CA TYR A 479 57.01 -10.53 18.27
C TYR A 479 56.06 -11.11 17.22
N ALA A 480 56.57 -11.32 16.00
CA ALA A 480 55.90 -12.07 14.93
C ALA A 480 56.91 -12.96 14.22
N ARG A 481 56.49 -14.16 13.83
CA ARG A 481 57.27 -15.12 13.05
C ARG A 481 56.38 -16.00 12.19
N ASP A 482 56.77 -16.17 10.94
CA ASP A 482 56.26 -17.18 10.01
C ASP A 482 57.15 -18.43 9.93
N PHE A 483 58.33 -18.39 10.58
CA PHE A 483 59.36 -19.43 10.59
C PHE A 483 60.03 -19.72 9.23
N GLU A 484 59.81 -18.88 8.21
CA GLU A 484 60.41 -19.05 6.88
C GLU A 484 61.75 -18.33 6.75
N ASP A 485 61.92 -17.20 7.45
CA ASP A 485 63.09 -16.35 7.31
C ASP A 485 64.26 -16.70 8.25
N PRO A 486 65.52 -16.53 7.78
CA PRO A 486 66.69 -16.60 8.65
C PRO A 486 66.54 -15.65 9.85
N PRO A 487 66.92 -16.09 11.08
CA PRO A 487 67.79 -17.22 11.37
C PRO A 487 67.08 -18.56 11.62
N ILE A 488 65.78 -18.70 11.30
CA ILE A 488 65.05 -19.96 11.53
C ILE A 488 65.40 -21.01 10.48
N VAL A 489 66.14 -22.04 10.90
CA VAL A 489 66.57 -23.15 10.03
C VAL A 489 66.38 -24.45 10.77
N GLN A 490 65.53 -25.34 10.25
CA GLN A 490 65.21 -26.64 10.86
C GLN A 490 66.44 -27.44 11.33
N GLN A 491 67.55 -27.39 10.58
CA GLN A 491 68.75 -28.18 10.89
C GLN A 491 69.64 -27.55 11.97
N ASP A 492 69.39 -26.31 12.38
CA ASP A 492 70.10 -25.65 13.47
C ASP A 492 69.39 -25.96 14.81
N PRO A 493 70.00 -26.76 15.70
CA PRO A 493 69.38 -27.16 16.96
C PRO A 493 69.16 -25.98 17.93
N ASP A 494 69.90 -24.88 17.75
CA ASP A 494 69.79 -23.69 18.60
C ASP A 494 68.87 -22.62 18.00
N THR A 495 68.22 -22.88 16.85
CA THR A 495 67.47 -21.88 16.08
C THR A 495 66.34 -21.23 16.87
N LEU A 496 65.55 -22.04 17.60
CA LEU A 496 64.45 -21.57 18.44
C LEU A 496 64.96 -20.85 19.70
N ALA A 497 66.04 -21.36 20.31
CA ALA A 497 66.69 -20.70 21.44
C ALA A 497 67.25 -19.33 21.06
N ASN A 498 67.87 -19.21 19.89
CA ASN A 498 68.44 -17.98 19.36
C ASN A 498 67.35 -16.95 19.01
N ASP A 499 66.17 -17.43 18.59
CA ASP A 499 64.96 -16.62 18.43
C ASP A 499 64.27 -16.30 19.77
N GLY A 500 64.74 -16.93 20.85
CA GLY A 500 64.39 -16.68 22.25
C GLY A 500 63.13 -17.39 22.72
N TRP A 501 62.79 -18.54 22.12
CA TRP A 501 61.83 -19.48 22.67
C TRP A 501 62.43 -20.24 23.86
N VAL A 502 61.60 -20.50 24.86
CA VAL A 502 61.94 -21.25 26.07
C VAL A 502 60.94 -22.37 26.30
N VAL A 503 61.37 -23.37 27.06
CA VAL A 503 60.51 -24.50 27.44
C VAL A 503 60.56 -24.76 28.93
N PHE A 504 59.47 -25.27 29.49
CA PHE A 504 59.37 -25.64 30.89
C PHE A 504 58.38 -26.80 31.09
N ALA A 505 58.77 -27.81 31.86
CA ALA A 505 57.91 -28.90 32.31
C ALA A 505 57.58 -28.78 33.79
N ASN A 506 56.31 -28.98 34.13
CA ASN A 506 55.90 -29.37 35.48
C ASN A 506 55.58 -30.87 35.49
N VAL A 507 56.21 -31.62 36.40
CA VAL A 507 55.95 -33.05 36.57
C VAL A 507 55.11 -33.26 37.82
N PHE A 508 54.03 -34.01 37.65
CA PHE A 508 53.14 -34.44 38.72
C PHE A 508 53.16 -35.95 38.83
N ASN A 509 53.23 -36.45 40.06
CA ASN A 509 53.07 -37.86 40.35
C ASN A 509 51.67 -38.35 39.92
N PRO A 510 51.45 -39.67 39.76
CA PRO A 510 50.15 -40.22 39.40
C PRO A 510 49.00 -39.84 40.35
N ASP A 511 49.30 -39.43 41.59
CA ASP A 511 48.31 -38.93 42.57
C ASP A 511 47.99 -37.43 42.44
N GLY A 512 48.59 -36.75 41.44
CA GLY A 512 48.43 -35.33 41.18
C GLY A 512 49.32 -34.42 42.03
N SER A 513 50.15 -34.96 42.94
CA SER A 513 51.10 -34.15 43.70
C SER A 513 52.25 -33.65 42.81
N TYR A 514 52.64 -32.39 42.99
CA TYR A 514 53.79 -31.81 42.29
C TYR A 514 55.08 -32.52 42.72
N ASP A 515 55.86 -33.00 41.74
CA ASP A 515 57.17 -33.62 41.97
C ASP A 515 58.29 -32.60 41.76
N ARG A 516 58.42 -32.08 40.54
CA ARG A 516 59.51 -31.18 40.14
C ARG A 516 59.17 -30.37 38.89
N GLY A 517 59.97 -29.34 38.64
CA GLY A 517 59.95 -28.56 37.41
C GLY A 517 61.34 -28.40 36.82
N TYR A 518 61.44 -28.37 35.50
CA TYR A 518 62.69 -28.13 34.77
C TYR A 518 62.41 -27.45 33.45
N GLY A 519 63.37 -26.70 32.95
CA GLY A 519 63.24 -25.96 31.71
C GLY A 519 64.56 -25.37 31.26
N GLY A 520 64.50 -24.65 30.14
CA GLY A 520 65.67 -24.01 29.52
C GLY A 520 65.34 -23.48 28.12
N PRO A 521 66.35 -23.11 27.34
CA PRO A 521 66.16 -22.69 25.95
C PRO A 521 65.53 -23.80 25.09
N ALA A 522 64.60 -23.42 24.21
CA ALA A 522 63.99 -24.34 23.24
C ALA A 522 65.01 -24.81 22.19
N PRO A 523 64.90 -26.03 21.63
CA PRO A 523 63.86 -27.03 21.86
C PRO A 523 64.12 -27.95 23.07
N ASN A 524 65.07 -27.55 23.94
CA ASN A 524 65.74 -28.31 25.01
C ASN A 524 66.87 -29.23 24.53
N ALA A 525 68.08 -28.68 24.39
CA ALA A 525 69.31 -29.46 24.19
C ALA A 525 69.78 -30.25 25.43
N GLY A 526 69.03 -30.20 26.54
CA GLY A 526 69.41 -30.73 27.86
C GLY A 526 68.77 -32.06 28.25
N ALA A 527 67.92 -32.66 27.43
CA ALA A 527 67.51 -34.06 27.64
C ALA A 527 68.77 -34.96 27.60
N PRO A 528 68.88 -36.01 28.43
CA PRO A 528 70.08 -36.87 28.52
C PRO A 528 70.57 -37.41 27.18
N ASP A 529 69.69 -37.43 26.16
CA ASP A 529 69.91 -38.04 24.85
C ASP A 529 69.96 -37.01 23.69
N GLY A 530 69.92 -35.70 23.97
CA GLY A 530 70.19 -34.64 22.98
C GLY A 530 69.17 -34.49 21.84
N GLY A 531 67.90 -34.87 22.04
CA GLY A 531 66.82 -34.73 21.04
C GLY A 531 65.80 -33.63 21.36
N GLN A 532 65.04 -33.21 20.34
CA GLN A 532 63.89 -32.30 20.44
C GLN A 532 62.82 -32.91 21.36
N GLY A 533 62.68 -32.40 22.59
CA GLY A 533 61.74 -32.95 23.58
C GLY A 533 60.37 -32.28 23.54
N PHE A 534 60.34 -30.95 23.48
CA PHE A 534 59.16 -30.12 23.76
C PHE A 534 58.59 -29.45 22.50
N CYS A 535 59.45 -29.14 21.54
CA CYS A 535 59.09 -28.49 20.30
C CYS A 535 60.18 -28.67 19.25
N GLY A 536 59.89 -28.25 18.02
CA GLY A 536 60.85 -28.22 16.92
C GLY A 536 60.30 -27.46 15.72
N ILE A 537 61.06 -27.45 14.64
CA ILE A 537 60.57 -27.02 13.33
C ILE A 537 60.24 -28.26 12.50
N ASP A 538 58.99 -28.41 12.10
CA ASP A 538 58.59 -29.41 11.11
C ASP A 538 58.59 -28.78 9.71
N ILE A 539 58.66 -29.62 8.68
CA ILE A 539 58.67 -29.17 7.28
C ILE A 539 57.52 -29.77 6.48
N GLY A 540 56.99 -28.98 5.55
CA GLY A 540 55.96 -29.43 4.61
C GLY A 540 54.56 -29.56 5.21
N GLN A 541 54.31 -28.97 6.38
CA GLN A 541 52.98 -28.97 7.00
C GLN A 541 52.10 -27.81 6.53
N GLY A 542 52.67 -26.72 6.01
CA GLY A 542 51.97 -25.47 5.70
C GLY A 542 51.21 -25.42 4.37
N GLY A 543 51.74 -26.00 3.29
CA GLY A 543 51.17 -25.79 1.94
C GLY A 543 51.46 -24.37 1.41
N PRO A 544 50.79 -23.92 0.33
CA PRO A 544 51.15 -22.68 -0.37
C PRO A 544 51.04 -21.40 0.47
N THR A 545 50.12 -21.35 1.43
CA THR A 545 49.81 -20.14 2.22
C THR A 545 50.51 -20.08 3.57
N GLN A 546 50.97 -21.20 4.13
CA GLN A 546 51.57 -21.28 5.48
C GLN A 546 53.07 -21.62 5.44
N GLY A 547 53.69 -21.60 4.26
CA GLY A 547 55.14 -21.77 4.12
C GLY A 547 55.64 -23.22 4.23
N GLY A 548 56.97 -23.37 4.21
CA GLY A 548 57.67 -24.64 4.22
C GLY A 548 58.08 -25.15 5.61
N GLN A 549 58.12 -24.30 6.63
CA GLN A 549 58.57 -24.57 8.01
C GLN A 549 57.49 -24.18 9.03
N GLN A 550 57.22 -25.04 10.01
CA GLN A 550 56.21 -24.78 11.04
C GLN A 550 56.71 -25.14 12.43
N LEU A 551 56.43 -24.29 13.43
CA LEU A 551 56.66 -24.65 14.82
C LEU A 551 55.73 -25.80 15.21
N VAL A 552 56.31 -26.88 15.68
CA VAL A 552 55.57 -28.05 16.18
C VAL A 552 55.83 -28.22 17.67
N ILE A 553 54.76 -28.50 18.42
CA ILE A 553 54.79 -28.63 19.89
C ILE A 553 54.44 -30.06 20.29
N PHE A 554 55.18 -30.60 21.25
CA PHE A 554 55.03 -31.97 21.72
C PHE A 554 55.16 -32.07 23.25
N SER A 555 54.67 -33.16 23.85
CA SER A 555 54.72 -33.39 25.29
C SER A 555 55.97 -34.18 25.69
N ASP A 556 57.11 -33.50 25.83
CA ASP A 556 58.39 -34.04 26.32
C ASP A 556 58.65 -35.54 26.02
N TYR A 557 58.65 -35.91 24.74
CA TYR A 557 58.61 -37.31 24.29
C TYR A 557 59.74 -38.21 24.82
N ASN A 558 60.85 -37.61 25.27
CA ASN A 558 62.01 -38.34 25.77
C ASN A 558 61.96 -38.57 27.29
N ASN A 559 60.88 -38.19 27.97
CA ASN A 559 60.75 -38.42 29.41
C ASN A 559 60.02 -39.74 29.72
N PRO A 560 60.72 -40.76 30.27
CA PRO A 560 60.12 -42.06 30.58
C PRO A 560 59.09 -42.02 31.72
N ASP A 561 59.02 -40.92 32.49
CA ASP A 561 58.09 -40.80 33.62
C ASP A 561 56.63 -40.78 33.18
N GLN A 562 56.34 -40.39 31.94
CA GLN A 562 55.00 -40.49 31.34
C GLN A 562 54.53 -41.94 31.29
N GLY A 563 55.42 -42.87 30.92
CA GLY A 563 55.16 -44.32 30.92
C GLY A 563 54.98 -44.91 32.32
N ASN A 564 55.40 -44.18 33.36
CA ASN A 564 55.18 -44.54 34.77
C ASN A 564 53.89 -43.91 35.36
N GLY A 565 53.09 -43.23 34.53
CA GLY A 565 51.83 -42.60 34.93
C GLY A 565 51.95 -41.18 35.49
N SER A 566 53.14 -40.55 35.38
CA SER A 566 53.31 -39.15 35.78
C SER A 566 52.70 -38.23 34.73
N ARG A 567 51.99 -37.18 35.15
CA ARG A 567 51.50 -36.14 34.24
C ARG A 567 52.61 -35.11 34.03
N ILE A 568 52.95 -34.82 32.77
CA ILE A 568 53.93 -33.81 32.41
C ILE A 568 53.21 -32.69 31.67
N GLU A 569 53.28 -31.49 32.24
CA GLU A 569 52.78 -30.27 31.60
C GLU A 569 53.95 -29.58 30.92
N ALA A 570 54.14 -29.88 29.63
CA ALA A 570 55.18 -29.32 28.78
C ALA A 570 54.73 -27.98 28.18
N ASN A 571 55.48 -26.92 28.46
CA ASN A 571 55.20 -25.56 27.99
C ASN A 571 56.31 -25.13 27.04
N THR A 572 55.95 -24.55 25.90
CA THR A 572 56.84 -23.87 24.96
C THR A 572 56.32 -22.47 24.77
N TYR A 573 57.12 -21.45 25.07
CA TYR A 573 56.63 -20.08 25.15
C TYR A 573 57.72 -19.04 24.91
N ARG A 574 57.28 -17.80 24.72
CA ARG A 574 58.08 -16.58 24.79
C ARG A 574 57.75 -15.85 26.08
N GLU A 575 58.74 -15.24 26.70
CA GLU A 575 58.54 -14.46 27.92
C GLU A 575 59.12 -13.05 27.77
N ARG A 576 58.42 -12.07 28.36
CA ARG A 576 58.90 -10.69 28.51
C ARG A 576 58.46 -10.13 29.86
N ALA A 577 59.19 -9.15 30.36
CA ALA A 577 58.81 -8.42 31.56
C ALA A 577 57.75 -7.37 31.24
N ILE A 578 56.64 -7.34 31.99
CA ILE A 578 55.64 -6.28 31.91
C ILE A 578 56.21 -5.02 32.57
N THR A 579 56.19 -3.91 31.84
CA THR A 579 56.73 -2.61 32.25
C THR A 579 55.62 -1.62 32.57
N LEU A 580 55.99 -0.39 32.98
CA LEU A 580 55.00 0.68 33.19
C LEU A 580 54.31 1.13 31.90
N ASP A 581 54.97 0.98 30.75
CA ASP A 581 54.41 1.39 29.45
C ASP A 581 53.28 0.45 29.01
N ASP A 582 53.30 -0.80 29.47
CA ASP A 582 52.25 -1.80 29.21
C ASP A 582 50.95 -1.54 29.99
N VAL A 583 50.98 -0.71 31.04
CA VAL A 583 49.83 -0.51 31.92
C VAL A 583 48.69 0.18 31.16
N GLY A 584 47.55 -0.51 31.07
CA GLY A 584 46.37 -0.04 30.36
C GLY A 584 46.32 -0.45 28.88
N ARG A 585 47.31 -1.22 28.40
CA ARG A 585 47.30 -1.86 27.08
C ARG A 585 46.70 -3.26 27.17
N THR A 586 46.21 -3.74 26.04
CA THR A 586 45.79 -5.13 25.83
C THR A 586 46.92 -5.87 25.14
N VAL A 587 47.23 -7.08 25.61
CA VAL A 587 48.14 -8.00 24.92
C VAL A 587 47.28 -9.06 24.28
N THR A 588 47.46 -9.24 22.97
CA THR A 588 46.78 -10.26 22.17
C THR A 588 47.81 -11.28 21.70
N PHE A 589 47.45 -12.56 21.67
CA PHE A 589 48.27 -13.59 21.05
C PHE A 589 47.48 -14.32 19.97
N SER A 590 47.77 -14.00 18.71
CA SER A 590 47.22 -14.69 17.53
C SER A 590 48.23 -15.65 16.93
N PHE A 591 47.72 -16.77 16.40
CA PHE A 591 48.53 -17.79 15.76
C PHE A 591 47.67 -18.65 14.81
N ASP A 592 48.31 -19.13 13.75
CA ASP A 592 47.71 -20.15 12.89
C ASP A 592 48.05 -21.54 13.44
N VAL A 593 47.06 -22.43 13.45
CA VAL A 593 47.18 -23.77 14.03
C VAL A 593 46.43 -24.78 13.18
N LYS A 594 47.00 -25.99 13.13
CA LYS A 594 46.29 -27.21 12.75
C LYS A 594 46.66 -28.32 13.72
N ARG A 595 45.86 -29.37 13.75
CA ARG A 595 46.12 -30.55 14.57
C ARG A 595 47.30 -31.32 14.00
N GLY A 596 48.25 -31.65 14.87
CA GLY A 596 49.24 -32.70 14.61
C GLY A 596 48.66 -34.09 14.85
N ASN A 597 49.51 -35.02 15.29
CA ASN A 597 49.10 -36.40 15.57
C ASN A 597 48.63 -36.60 17.03
N ILE A 598 48.22 -35.52 17.72
CA ILE A 598 47.75 -35.61 19.10
C ILE A 598 46.51 -36.50 19.16
N ASN A 599 46.56 -37.52 20.03
CA ASN A 599 45.50 -38.51 20.22
C ASN A 599 44.98 -39.16 18.93
N ASP A 600 45.82 -39.28 17.89
CA ASP A 600 45.41 -39.88 16.61
C ASP A 600 44.87 -41.31 16.85
N PRO A 601 43.57 -41.56 16.61
CA PRO A 601 42.96 -42.86 16.86
C PRO A 601 43.45 -43.96 15.91
N GLU A 602 44.11 -43.58 14.80
CA GLU A 602 44.70 -44.51 13.84
C GLU A 602 46.15 -44.88 14.19
N ASP A 603 46.78 -44.19 15.14
CA ASP A 603 48.14 -44.51 15.60
C ASP A 603 48.15 -45.77 16.48
N GLU A 604 48.87 -46.81 16.05
CA GLU A 604 49.02 -48.07 16.80
C GLU A 604 49.57 -47.85 18.22
N SER A 605 50.39 -46.81 18.43
CA SER A 605 50.92 -46.44 19.75
C SER A 605 49.84 -45.92 20.70
N CYS A 606 48.75 -45.37 20.16
CA CYS A 606 47.60 -44.91 20.92
C CYS A 606 46.64 -46.02 21.33
N ILE A 607 46.65 -47.12 20.57
CA ILE A 607 45.83 -48.31 20.81
C ILE A 607 46.51 -49.27 21.81
N ILE A 608 47.85 -49.30 21.84
CA ILE A 608 48.66 -50.26 22.63
C ILE A 608 49.53 -49.54 23.67
N THR A 609 48.92 -48.64 24.46
CA THR A 609 49.55 -47.98 25.62
C THR A 609 49.06 -48.60 26.95
N PRO A 610 49.81 -48.49 28.07
CA PRO A 610 49.31 -48.85 29.41
C PRO A 610 48.06 -48.08 29.84
N ASN A 611 47.77 -46.93 29.22
CA ASN A 611 46.59 -46.09 29.46
C ASN A 611 45.88 -45.71 28.14
N PRO A 612 45.14 -46.64 27.50
CA PRO A 612 44.41 -46.35 26.26
C PRO A 612 42.98 -45.84 26.56
N PRO A 613 42.41 -44.94 25.73
CA PRO A 613 43.05 -44.26 24.60
C PRO A 613 44.04 -43.18 25.08
N CYS A 614 44.89 -42.65 24.19
CA CYS A 614 45.65 -41.44 24.51
C CYS A 614 44.70 -40.32 24.95
N ASP A 615 45.08 -39.62 26.00
CA ASP A 615 44.31 -38.58 26.64
C ASP A 615 45.13 -37.28 26.81
N SER A 616 46.06 -37.02 25.87
CA SER A 616 46.85 -35.79 25.88
C SER A 616 45.96 -34.58 25.61
N THR A 617 46.25 -33.46 26.27
CA THR A 617 45.57 -32.18 26.01
C THR A 617 46.59 -31.15 25.54
N ALA A 618 46.17 -30.23 24.68
CA ALA A 618 46.98 -29.10 24.22
C ALA A 618 46.24 -27.79 24.42
N PHE A 619 46.98 -26.75 24.82
CA PHE A 619 46.44 -25.41 25.03
C PHE A 619 47.40 -24.36 24.50
N ALA A 620 46.87 -23.32 23.86
CA ALA A 620 47.58 -22.05 23.74
C ALA A 620 47.27 -21.19 24.97
N PHE A 621 48.19 -20.31 25.37
CA PHE A 621 47.97 -19.52 26.58
C PHE A 621 48.65 -18.15 26.60
N ILE A 622 48.08 -17.24 27.40
CA ILE A 622 48.74 -16.06 27.95
C ILE A 622 48.73 -16.18 29.47
N LYS A 623 49.91 -16.13 30.08
CA LYS A 623 50.08 -16.28 31.54
C LYS A 623 50.90 -15.13 32.10
N THR A 624 50.41 -14.52 33.19
CA THR A 624 51.16 -13.49 33.93
C THR A 624 51.56 -14.01 35.30
N LEU A 625 52.79 -13.71 35.69
CA LEU A 625 53.41 -14.14 36.95
C LEU A 625 53.90 -12.91 37.71
N ASP A 626 53.74 -12.89 39.03
CA ASP A 626 54.26 -11.81 39.89
C ASP A 626 55.63 -12.20 40.48
N PRO A 627 56.75 -11.65 39.97
CA PRO A 627 58.07 -11.93 40.52
C PRO A 627 58.27 -11.39 41.95
N GLY A 628 57.43 -10.44 42.40
CA GLY A 628 57.43 -9.91 43.76
C GLY A 628 56.77 -10.85 44.80
N ASP A 629 56.02 -11.85 44.33
CA ASP A 629 55.31 -12.83 45.15
C ASP A 629 55.65 -14.26 44.68
N GLU A 630 56.95 -14.59 44.66
CA GLU A 630 57.47 -15.94 44.34
C GLU A 630 56.96 -16.50 42.99
N PHE A 631 56.70 -15.63 42.00
CA PHE A 631 56.14 -15.98 40.69
C PHE A 631 54.74 -16.62 40.78
N THR A 632 53.91 -16.19 41.74
CA THR A 632 52.49 -16.58 41.76
C THR A 632 51.80 -16.17 40.46
N THR A 633 50.91 -17.04 39.98
CA THR A 633 50.14 -16.76 38.75
C THR A 633 49.05 -15.74 39.05
N THR A 634 49.06 -14.63 38.33
CA THR A 634 48.10 -13.53 38.50
C THR A 634 46.98 -13.57 37.45
N ASN A 635 47.28 -14.06 36.25
CA ASN A 635 46.30 -14.34 35.20
C ASN A 635 46.73 -15.55 34.38
N PHE A 636 45.75 -16.29 33.86
CA PHE A 636 46.00 -17.43 32.98
C PHE A 636 44.82 -17.60 32.01
N VAL A 637 45.00 -17.10 30.79
CA VAL A 637 44.04 -17.22 29.69
C VAL A 637 44.51 -18.40 28.83
N MET A 638 43.60 -19.29 28.46
CA MET A 638 43.90 -20.49 27.69
C MET A 638 42.88 -20.70 26.59
N GLU A 639 43.33 -21.19 25.45
CA GLU A 639 42.50 -21.71 24.35
C GLU A 639 42.79 -23.20 24.19
N ASP A 640 41.75 -24.04 24.18
CA ASP A 640 41.89 -25.49 24.01
C ASP A 640 42.18 -25.82 22.55
N THR A 641 43.38 -26.33 22.29
CA THR A 641 43.84 -26.72 20.96
C THR A 641 43.87 -28.23 20.77
N THR A 642 43.29 -29.00 21.69
CA THR A 642 43.33 -30.47 21.67
C THR A 642 42.64 -31.05 20.43
N GLU A 643 41.49 -30.48 20.04
CA GLU A 643 40.62 -30.99 18.97
C GLU A 643 40.45 -30.01 17.80
N VAL A 644 41.46 -29.15 17.56
CA VAL A 644 41.45 -28.30 16.36
C VAL A 644 41.43 -29.16 15.08
N PRO A 645 40.98 -28.65 13.93
CA PRO A 645 40.98 -29.40 12.68
C PRO A 645 42.40 -29.75 12.18
N ASP A 646 42.51 -30.74 11.30
CA ASP A 646 43.73 -31.05 10.54
C ASP A 646 44.00 -30.06 9.38
N LEU A 647 43.09 -29.11 9.18
CA LEU A 647 43.23 -27.94 8.32
C LEU A 647 43.72 -26.74 9.14
N TRP A 648 44.54 -25.89 8.51
CA TRP A 648 44.99 -24.63 9.12
C TRP A 648 43.81 -23.69 9.36
N GLY A 649 43.77 -23.15 10.57
CA GLY A 649 42.88 -22.06 10.96
C GLY A 649 43.60 -21.10 11.90
N ARG A 650 43.03 -19.91 12.09
CA ARG A 650 43.59 -18.88 12.95
C ARG A 650 42.83 -18.82 14.27
N LEU A 651 43.58 -18.74 15.38
CA LEU A 651 43.05 -18.50 16.72
C LEU A 651 43.71 -17.27 17.34
N SER A 652 43.05 -16.70 18.34
CA SER A 652 43.55 -15.52 19.06
C SER A 652 43.10 -15.54 20.53
N LEU A 653 43.97 -15.05 21.41
CA LEU A 653 43.82 -14.98 22.87
C LEU A 653 43.84 -13.55 23.40
#